data_AF-A0A7K0QX38-F1
#
_entry.id   AF-A0A7K0QX38-F1
#
_cell.length_a   1.000
_cell.length_b   1.000
_cell.length_c   1.000
_cell.angle_alpha   90.00
_cell.angle_beta   90.00
_cell.angle_gamma   90.00
#
_symmetry.space_group_name_H-M   'P 1'
#
loop_
_entity.id
_entity.type
_entity.pdbx_description
1 polymer ?
#
loop_
_entity_poly.entity_id
_entity_poly.type
_entity_poly.pdbx_seq_one_letter_code
_entity_poly.pdbx_strand_id
1 'polypeptide(L)'
;VAEDAQSLADAGFVVLAYTARGFGDSSGEISMNSPQFEVADASTLVTYLSSLASVTQDSDGDPVVGVAGGSYGGALALLLAGYDRRIDAVAADITWNDLETSLFAQSTVDATSPGVLKSMWTSVFFSSGLGFAPGQPVTECGRFTRDWCAAYVEAATDGAVSDVSSALMAASSPKSIAGRITAPVLLGAGQSDSLFPLAQANANAQQITNAPLKMVWHAGGHDGGTPETDRLRLLTAQWFDAHLRGGPAVSDSFDVSVVAASAISDRDPSTIEILSSTTYPGLFGDAQTSIPVLGPPQQVLAPAGGAPAAITSLPGAGGLAGIASGLLGVSLPGQTAVFVSEPLSASRRIVGASRVSITVSSDRPIEDAVLFASLRIVGSNGRQSLPQGLVAPIRVPKLDSRPVTINVVLPAVVAQVAAGDRLAIVIGTTDQAYRMPKGPAVYSVSVAGSVSVPSLEGTVTRSSAALWVWPLVALVVIVILWIALRLLRPRSGTAPRREDLAQVPLAIEGLAKDFRGDVRAVDDLSFEVPPGVILGLLGPNGAGKTTTLRMAMGLIRPTSGDVWVFGEHILPGAPVLARIGSFIEGPGFLPHLSGRRNLDLYWRASGRSHDDPHLEEVLEIAGLGAAINRRVRTYSQGMRQRLGIAQAMLGLPDLLVLDEPTNGLDPPQIREMRQVMHNYAATGKTVIVSSHLLSEVEQTCSHVVVMNHGRLLYSGTVETLLGGRSDLRLEDVFLKLVGEGHQVEA
;
A
#
# COMPACT_ATOMS: atom_id res chain seq x y z
N VAL A 1 3.70 -7.70 22.40
CA VAL A 1 4.37 -8.09 23.67
C VAL A 1 5.23 -6.98 24.24
N ALA A 2 6.38 -6.60 23.64
CA ALA A 2 7.26 -5.58 24.23
C ALA A 2 6.57 -4.22 24.46
N GLU A 3 5.82 -3.73 23.47
CA GLU A 3 5.05 -2.49 23.63
C GLU A 3 3.92 -2.59 24.65
N ASP A 4 3.24 -3.74 24.73
CA ASP A 4 2.16 -3.96 25.71
C ASP A 4 2.72 -4.01 27.13
N ALA A 5 3.89 -4.63 27.29
CA ALA A 5 4.62 -4.66 28.54
C ALA A 5 5.09 -3.25 28.95
N GLN A 6 5.62 -2.47 28.00
CA GLN A 6 6.00 -1.08 28.25
C GLN A 6 4.78 -0.24 28.66
N SER A 7 3.63 -0.41 27.99
CA SER A 7 2.40 0.31 28.33
C SER A 7 1.91 0.03 29.76
N LEU A 8 2.05 -1.20 30.25
CA LEU A 8 1.74 -1.55 31.64
C LEU A 8 2.80 -1.02 32.61
N ALA A 9 4.08 -1.06 32.24
CA ALA A 9 5.14 -0.46 33.04
C ALA A 9 4.94 1.05 33.21
N ASP A 10 4.55 1.75 32.14
CA ASP A 10 4.22 3.18 32.15
C ASP A 10 2.97 3.48 33.00
N ALA A 11 2.05 2.51 33.15
CA ALA A 11 0.92 2.58 34.07
C ALA A 11 1.29 2.26 35.55
N GLY A 12 2.57 2.00 35.81
CA GLY A 12 3.12 1.79 37.15
C GLY A 12 3.07 0.35 37.65
N PHE A 13 3.00 -0.64 36.75
CA PHE A 13 3.10 -2.06 37.11
C PHE A 13 4.54 -2.57 36.97
N VAL A 14 4.92 -3.55 37.79
CA VAL A 14 6.09 -4.39 37.52
C VAL A 14 5.67 -5.42 36.49
N VAL A 15 6.37 -5.47 35.35
CA VAL A 15 5.97 -6.32 34.23
C VAL A 15 7.06 -7.35 33.92
N LEU A 16 6.66 -8.62 33.91
CA LEU A 16 7.48 -9.74 33.44
C LEU A 16 6.98 -10.20 32.07
N ALA A 17 7.69 -9.83 31.01
CA ALA A 17 7.51 -10.41 29.69
C ALA A 17 8.52 -11.53 29.46
N TYR A 18 8.11 -12.65 28.86
CA TYR A 18 8.97 -13.80 28.63
C TYR A 18 8.65 -14.51 27.30
N THR A 19 9.60 -15.29 26.82
CA THR A 19 9.42 -16.22 25.69
C THR A 19 9.06 -17.59 26.23
N ALA A 20 7.94 -18.16 25.78
CA ALA A 20 7.52 -19.50 26.20
C ALA A 20 8.53 -20.58 25.78
N ARG A 21 8.48 -21.73 26.45
CA ARG A 21 9.27 -22.92 26.13
C ARG A 21 9.24 -23.21 24.62
N GLY A 22 10.40 -23.52 24.05
CA GLY A 22 10.52 -23.84 22.62
C GLY A 22 10.51 -22.62 21.68
N PHE A 23 10.25 -21.41 22.16
CA PHE A 23 10.30 -20.17 21.37
C PHE A 23 11.53 -19.33 21.67
N GLY A 24 12.06 -18.66 20.63
CA GLY A 24 13.24 -17.81 20.76
C GLY A 24 14.41 -18.56 21.41
N ASP A 25 15.01 -17.94 22.41
CA ASP A 25 16.13 -18.49 23.17
C ASP A 25 15.71 -19.47 24.28
N SER A 26 14.40 -19.60 24.56
CA SER A 26 13.91 -20.55 25.57
C SER A 26 14.14 -21.98 25.11
N SER A 27 14.66 -22.83 26.01
CA SER A 27 14.91 -24.25 25.74
C SER A 27 13.61 -25.07 25.68
N GLY A 28 13.74 -26.38 25.43
CA GLY A 28 12.61 -27.32 25.36
C GLY A 28 11.84 -27.29 24.04
N GLU A 29 10.70 -27.99 24.04
CA GLU A 29 9.79 -28.19 22.90
C GLU A 29 8.44 -27.52 23.16
N ILE A 30 7.75 -27.13 22.09
CA ILE A 30 6.43 -26.46 22.10
C ILE A 30 5.33 -27.50 22.28
N SER A 31 4.47 -27.29 23.26
CA SER A 31 3.38 -28.21 23.64
C SER A 31 2.01 -27.53 23.76
N MET A 32 1.84 -26.37 23.13
CA MET A 32 0.55 -25.69 22.94
C MET A 32 -0.16 -25.37 24.26
N ASN A 33 0.46 -24.59 25.13
CA ASN A 33 -0.10 -24.25 26.45
C ASN A 33 -0.46 -25.48 27.29
N SER A 34 0.34 -26.55 27.20
CA SER A 34 0.06 -27.77 27.96
C SER A 34 0.10 -27.47 29.46
N PRO A 35 -0.87 -27.98 30.25
CA PRO A 35 -0.86 -27.88 31.70
C PRO A 35 0.44 -28.38 32.35
N GLN A 36 1.07 -29.39 31.75
CA GLN A 36 2.29 -30.02 32.29
C GLN A 36 3.58 -29.29 31.90
N PHE A 37 3.51 -28.37 30.93
CA PHE A 37 4.67 -27.68 30.37
C PHE A 37 4.48 -26.16 30.46
N GLU A 38 3.96 -25.48 29.43
CA GLU A 38 3.97 -24.01 29.41
C GLU A 38 3.15 -23.37 30.53
N VAL A 39 2.05 -23.99 30.98
CA VAL A 39 1.28 -23.51 32.15
C VAL A 39 2.09 -23.68 33.43
N ALA A 40 2.78 -24.82 33.60
CA ALA A 40 3.65 -25.07 34.75
C ALA A 40 4.87 -24.13 34.77
N ASP A 41 5.43 -23.84 33.60
CA ASP A 41 6.47 -22.82 33.43
C ASP A 41 5.94 -21.44 33.86
N ALA A 42 4.73 -21.07 33.45
CA ALA A 42 4.11 -19.81 33.84
C ALA A 42 3.80 -19.72 35.35
N SER A 43 3.33 -20.80 35.99
CA SER A 43 3.21 -20.88 37.47
C SER A 43 4.56 -20.71 38.17
N THR A 44 5.64 -21.21 37.57
CA THR A 44 7.00 -21.02 38.10
C THR A 44 7.42 -19.56 38.00
N LEU A 45 7.04 -18.86 36.93
CA LEU A 45 7.27 -17.41 36.80
C LEU A 45 6.47 -16.61 37.83
N VAL A 46 5.26 -17.04 38.21
CA VAL A 46 4.51 -16.44 39.33
C VAL A 46 5.29 -16.60 40.64
N THR A 47 5.84 -17.79 40.90
CA THR A 47 6.73 -18.00 42.07
C THR A 47 8.01 -17.17 41.99
N TYR A 48 8.56 -16.93 40.80
CA TYR A 48 9.69 -16.02 40.63
C TYR A 48 9.31 -14.57 40.98
N LEU A 49 8.13 -14.10 40.54
CA LEU A 49 7.63 -12.77 40.89
C LEU A 49 7.50 -12.59 42.40
N SER A 50 7.08 -13.63 43.14
CA SER A 50 7.04 -13.60 44.60
C SER A 50 8.43 -13.58 45.27
N SER A 51 9.52 -13.65 44.53
CA SER A 51 10.88 -13.45 45.08
C SER A 51 11.39 -12.02 44.93
N LEU A 52 10.70 -11.18 44.14
CA LEU A 52 11.15 -9.83 43.82
C LEU A 52 10.64 -8.82 44.87
N ALA A 53 11.56 -8.06 45.46
CA ALA A 53 11.23 -7.05 46.46
C ALA A 53 10.33 -5.91 45.93
N SER A 54 10.26 -5.73 44.61
CA SER A 54 9.41 -4.74 43.95
C SER A 54 7.97 -5.22 43.72
N VAL A 55 7.66 -6.48 44.01
CA VAL A 55 6.34 -7.08 43.78
C VAL A 55 5.57 -7.12 45.10
N THR A 56 4.34 -6.62 45.07
CA THR A 56 3.43 -6.66 46.24
C THR A 56 2.90 -8.08 46.41
N GLN A 57 2.68 -8.50 47.65
CA GLN A 57 2.21 -9.83 48.01
C GLN A 57 1.01 -9.75 48.92
N ASP A 58 0.03 -10.62 48.70
CA ASP A 58 -1.10 -10.82 49.61
C ASP A 58 -0.69 -11.64 50.83
N SER A 59 0.16 -12.64 50.61
CA SER A 59 0.80 -13.43 51.65
C SER A 59 2.16 -13.96 51.20
N ASP A 60 2.95 -14.53 52.11
CA ASP A 60 4.31 -15.01 51.78
C ASP A 60 4.27 -16.06 50.66
N GLY A 61 4.92 -15.75 49.54
CA GLY A 61 4.91 -16.58 48.33
C GLY A 61 3.69 -16.43 47.42
N ASP A 62 2.82 -15.47 47.70
CA ASP A 62 1.58 -15.18 46.97
C ASP A 62 1.58 -13.73 46.45
N PRO A 63 2.09 -13.50 45.23
CA PRO A 63 2.21 -12.16 44.66
C PRO A 63 0.85 -11.67 44.16
N VAL A 64 0.57 -10.38 44.33
CA VAL A 64 -0.59 -9.75 43.67
C VAL A 64 -0.30 -9.65 42.17
N VAL A 65 -0.92 -10.49 41.35
CA VAL A 65 -0.52 -10.71 39.96
C VAL A 65 -1.69 -10.77 38.98
N GLY A 66 -1.57 -9.99 37.91
CA GLY A 66 -2.42 -10.08 36.73
C GLY A 66 -1.69 -10.74 35.56
N VAL A 67 -2.43 -11.46 34.72
CA VAL A 67 -1.88 -12.11 33.52
C VAL A 67 -2.60 -11.59 32.28
N ALA A 68 -1.82 -11.09 31.31
CA ALA A 68 -2.35 -10.55 30.07
C ALA A 68 -1.74 -11.22 28.83
N GLY A 69 -2.55 -11.37 27.77
CA GLY A 69 -2.04 -11.83 26.48
C GLY A 69 -3.12 -11.92 25.40
N GLY A 70 -2.70 -11.81 24.15
CA GLY A 70 -3.52 -12.08 22.98
C GLY A 70 -3.21 -13.46 22.38
N SER A 71 -4.15 -14.05 21.64
CA SER A 71 -3.90 -15.27 20.85
C SER A 71 -3.37 -16.41 21.73
N TYR A 72 -2.18 -16.95 21.45
CA TYR A 72 -1.50 -17.94 22.29
C TYR A 72 -1.37 -17.52 23.76
N GLY A 73 -1.00 -16.27 24.02
CA GLY A 73 -0.85 -15.74 25.38
C GLY A 73 -2.18 -15.57 26.10
N GLY A 74 -3.26 -15.28 25.38
CA GLY A 74 -4.61 -15.17 25.96
C GLY A 74 -5.12 -16.50 26.49
N ALA A 75 -4.90 -17.58 25.74
CA ALA A 75 -5.27 -18.92 26.19
C ALA A 75 -4.41 -19.37 27.37
N LEU A 76 -3.11 -19.03 27.35
CA LEU A 76 -2.22 -19.28 28.48
C LEU A 76 -2.69 -18.54 29.74
N ALA A 77 -3.14 -17.29 29.61
CA ALA A 77 -3.66 -16.51 30.73
C ALA A 77 -4.92 -17.15 31.34
N LEU A 78 -5.87 -17.59 30.49
CA LEU A 78 -7.07 -18.30 30.94
C LEU A 78 -6.73 -19.65 31.59
N LEU A 79 -5.85 -20.44 30.98
CA LEU A 79 -5.42 -21.73 31.52
C LEU A 79 -4.72 -21.55 32.86
N LEU A 80 -3.76 -20.62 32.95
CA LEU A 80 -3.02 -20.34 34.17
C LEU A 80 -3.96 -19.93 35.31
N ALA A 81 -4.94 -19.06 35.06
CA ALA A 81 -5.93 -18.68 36.08
C ALA A 81 -6.84 -19.83 36.52
N GLY A 82 -6.99 -20.88 35.71
CA GLY A 82 -7.72 -22.10 36.07
C GLY A 82 -6.89 -23.10 36.87
N TYR A 83 -5.56 -23.10 36.70
CA TYR A 83 -4.62 -24.03 37.34
C TYR A 83 -3.91 -23.44 38.58
N ASP A 84 -3.67 -22.14 38.61
CA ASP A 84 -2.97 -21.43 39.69
C ASP A 84 -3.91 -20.44 40.37
N ARG A 85 -4.16 -20.65 41.66
CA ARG A 85 -5.10 -19.86 42.45
C ARG A 85 -4.58 -18.47 42.84
N ARG A 86 -3.28 -18.23 42.64
CA ARG A 86 -2.60 -16.96 42.94
C ARG A 86 -2.86 -15.88 41.89
N ILE A 87 -3.55 -16.19 40.80
CA ILE A 87 -3.86 -15.19 39.76
C ILE A 87 -5.05 -14.35 40.22
N ASP A 88 -4.86 -13.04 40.30
CA ASP A 88 -5.86 -12.10 40.81
C ASP A 88 -6.69 -11.43 39.72
N ALA A 89 -6.15 -11.32 38.50
CA ALA A 89 -6.86 -10.74 37.36
C ALA A 89 -6.34 -11.28 36.03
N VAL A 90 -7.24 -11.39 35.05
CA VAL A 90 -6.90 -11.86 33.69
C VAL A 90 -7.33 -10.83 32.65
N ALA A 91 -6.48 -10.60 31.65
CA ALA A 91 -6.82 -9.89 30.43
C ALA A 91 -6.45 -10.74 29.21
N ALA A 92 -7.41 -11.45 28.65
CA ALA A 92 -7.21 -12.32 27.49
C ALA A 92 -7.88 -11.72 26.25
N ASP A 93 -7.18 -11.69 25.13
CA ASP A 93 -7.70 -11.14 23.87
C ASP A 93 -7.54 -12.13 22.71
N ILE A 94 -8.44 -12.07 21.72
CA ILE A 94 -8.38 -12.81 20.44
C ILE A 94 -7.88 -14.25 20.61
N THR A 95 -8.49 -15.05 21.48
CA THR A 95 -7.98 -16.38 21.86
C THR A 95 -9.03 -17.49 21.75
N TRP A 96 -8.60 -18.74 21.84
CA TRP A 96 -9.48 -19.90 21.75
C TRP A 96 -10.14 -20.26 23.09
N ASN A 97 -11.27 -20.95 22.99
CA ASN A 97 -11.84 -21.76 24.06
C ASN A 97 -11.46 -23.24 23.88
N ASP A 98 -11.53 -23.72 22.64
CA ASP A 98 -11.32 -25.12 22.25
C ASP A 98 -10.52 -25.19 20.95
N LEU A 99 -9.27 -25.67 21.02
CA LEU A 99 -8.34 -25.77 19.90
C LEU A 99 -8.87 -26.65 18.77
N GLU A 100 -9.58 -27.73 19.08
CA GLU A 100 -10.10 -28.61 18.03
C GLU A 100 -11.12 -27.85 17.19
N THR A 101 -12.13 -27.24 17.82
CA THR A 101 -13.15 -26.47 17.08
C THR A 101 -12.58 -25.21 16.45
N SER A 102 -11.47 -24.69 16.97
CA SER A 102 -10.75 -23.57 16.38
C SER A 102 -10.04 -23.96 15.09
N LEU A 103 -9.38 -25.12 15.04
CA LEU A 103 -8.64 -25.59 13.86
C LEU A 103 -9.55 -26.34 12.87
N PHE A 104 -10.53 -27.08 13.36
CA PHE A 104 -11.54 -27.85 12.62
C PHE A 104 -12.92 -27.21 12.79
N ALA A 105 -13.14 -26.09 12.11
CA ALA A 105 -14.34 -25.30 12.28
C ALA A 105 -15.58 -26.00 11.73
N GLN A 106 -16.62 -26.07 12.56
CA GLN A 106 -17.94 -26.61 12.22
C GLN A 106 -19.00 -25.60 12.64
N SER A 107 -19.89 -25.27 11.71
CA SER A 107 -20.94 -24.27 11.92
C SER A 107 -22.34 -24.88 12.01
N THR A 108 -22.44 -26.20 11.88
CA THR A 108 -23.69 -26.94 12.06
C THR A 108 -24.01 -27.07 13.55
N VAL A 109 -25.24 -26.70 13.93
CA VAL A 109 -25.77 -26.88 15.28
C VAL A 109 -25.79 -28.37 15.63
N ASP A 110 -25.39 -28.73 16.84
CA ASP A 110 -25.36 -30.09 17.39
C ASP A 110 -24.45 -31.08 16.62
N ALA A 111 -23.51 -30.58 15.81
CA ALA A 111 -22.54 -31.45 15.16
C ALA A 111 -21.63 -32.15 16.17
N THR A 112 -21.53 -33.47 16.04
CA THR A 112 -20.69 -34.33 16.91
C THR A 112 -19.37 -34.70 16.28
N SER A 113 -19.17 -34.41 14.98
CA SER A 113 -17.94 -34.70 14.25
C SER A 113 -17.12 -33.42 14.05
N PRO A 114 -15.78 -33.53 14.02
CA PRO A 114 -14.89 -32.44 13.66
C PRO A 114 -15.28 -31.78 12.34
N GLY A 115 -15.04 -30.47 12.28
CA GLY A 115 -15.37 -29.63 11.14
C GLY A 115 -14.33 -29.66 10.02
N VAL A 116 -14.28 -28.55 9.29
CA VAL A 116 -13.36 -28.34 8.17
C VAL A 116 -12.04 -27.77 8.71
N LEU A 117 -10.91 -28.40 8.36
CA LEU A 117 -9.59 -27.91 8.75
C LEU A 117 -9.30 -26.54 8.12
N LYS A 118 -8.94 -25.56 8.95
CA LYS A 118 -8.37 -24.26 8.56
C LYS A 118 -6.91 -24.44 8.15
N SER A 119 -6.66 -25.03 6.99
CA SER A 119 -5.33 -25.44 6.54
C SER A 119 -4.33 -24.28 6.54
N MET A 120 -4.72 -23.10 6.05
CA MET A 120 -3.85 -21.93 5.98
C MET A 120 -3.43 -21.44 7.37
N TRP A 121 -4.38 -21.23 8.27
CA TRP A 121 -4.09 -20.82 9.65
C TRP A 121 -3.28 -21.86 10.41
N THR A 122 -3.62 -23.14 10.25
CA THR A 122 -2.90 -24.25 10.88
C THR A 122 -1.44 -24.23 10.41
N SER A 123 -1.19 -24.13 9.11
CA SER A 123 0.18 -24.05 8.58
C SER A 123 0.94 -22.81 9.07
N VAL A 124 0.32 -21.62 9.12
CA VAL A 124 0.94 -20.41 9.68
C VAL A 124 1.32 -20.63 11.14
N PHE A 125 0.40 -21.18 11.92
CA PHE A 125 0.59 -21.42 13.34
C PHE A 125 1.78 -22.38 13.60
N PHE A 126 1.81 -23.54 12.94
CA PHE A 126 2.92 -24.50 13.07
C PHE A 126 4.23 -24.02 12.44
N SER A 127 4.18 -23.11 11.45
CA SER A 127 5.39 -22.53 10.87
C SER A 127 6.19 -21.66 11.85
N SER A 128 5.53 -21.07 12.86
CA SER A 128 6.19 -20.26 13.90
C SER A 128 7.17 -21.07 14.76
N GLY A 129 6.97 -22.38 14.88
CA GLY A 129 7.87 -23.30 15.58
C GLY A 129 9.07 -23.75 14.75
N LEU A 130 9.16 -23.34 13.48
CA LEU A 130 10.28 -23.64 12.58
C LEU A 130 11.48 -22.70 12.77
N GLY A 131 11.49 -21.85 13.80
CA GLY A 131 12.53 -20.86 14.06
C GLY A 131 13.95 -21.45 13.93
N PHE A 132 14.65 -21.07 12.86
CA PHE A 132 15.97 -21.58 12.53
C PHE A 132 17.05 -20.86 13.34
N ALA A 133 17.53 -21.48 14.41
CA ALA A 133 18.88 -21.16 14.88
C ALA A 133 19.90 -21.76 13.89
N PRO A 134 20.94 -21.02 13.48
CA PRO A 134 21.97 -21.55 12.58
C PRO A 134 22.54 -22.87 13.10
N GLY A 135 22.47 -23.94 12.29
CA GLY A 135 22.99 -25.26 12.64
C GLY A 135 21.99 -26.26 13.24
N GLN A 136 20.71 -25.90 13.43
CA GLN A 136 19.66 -26.85 13.80
C GLN A 136 19.19 -27.68 12.58
N PRO A 137 18.97 -29.00 12.73
CA PRO A 137 18.40 -29.82 11.66
C PRO A 137 16.94 -29.41 11.37
N VAL A 138 16.58 -29.38 10.09
CA VAL A 138 15.18 -29.18 9.69
C VAL A 138 14.39 -30.44 10.03
N THR A 139 13.38 -30.31 10.88
CA THR A 139 12.44 -31.38 11.23
C THR A 139 11.07 -31.13 10.59
N GLU A 140 10.19 -32.13 10.57
CA GLU A 140 8.86 -32.03 9.96
C GLU A 140 7.98 -30.94 10.61
N CYS A 141 8.16 -30.68 11.91
CA CYS A 141 7.37 -29.72 12.68
C CYS A 141 8.22 -28.80 13.57
N GLY A 142 9.48 -28.55 13.23
CA GLY A 142 10.35 -27.65 14.00
C GLY A 142 10.54 -28.10 15.46
N ARG A 143 10.28 -27.18 16.39
CA ARG A 143 10.45 -27.37 17.85
C ARG A 143 9.19 -27.88 18.56
N PHE A 144 8.14 -28.28 17.84
CA PHE A 144 6.97 -28.89 18.45
C PHE A 144 7.28 -30.28 19.00
N THR A 145 6.64 -30.63 20.12
CA THR A 145 6.68 -31.99 20.68
C THR A 145 6.18 -33.03 19.66
N ARG A 146 6.61 -34.29 19.82
CA ARG A 146 6.24 -35.38 18.90
C ARG A 146 4.74 -35.56 18.73
N ASP A 147 3.97 -35.47 19.81
CA ASP A 147 2.51 -35.68 19.77
C ASP A 147 1.82 -34.56 18.98
N TRP A 148 2.24 -33.31 19.17
CA TRP A 148 1.74 -32.17 18.40
C TRP A 148 2.17 -32.21 16.93
N CYS A 149 3.38 -32.69 16.66
CA CYS A 149 3.83 -32.92 15.29
C CYS A 149 2.99 -33.99 14.59
N ALA A 150 2.74 -35.12 15.25
CA ALA A 150 1.89 -36.18 14.72
C ALA A 150 0.47 -35.69 14.45
N ALA A 151 -0.13 -34.94 15.38
CA ALA A 151 -1.44 -34.35 15.21
C ALA A 151 -1.50 -33.36 14.03
N TYR A 152 -0.46 -32.55 13.84
CA TYR A 152 -0.37 -31.63 12.70
C TYR A 152 -0.24 -32.36 11.37
N VAL A 153 0.65 -33.36 11.28
CA VAL A 153 0.86 -34.14 10.05
C VAL A 153 -0.40 -34.90 9.65
N GLU A 154 -1.10 -35.51 10.62
CA GLU A 154 -2.41 -36.13 10.43
C GLU A 154 -3.42 -35.13 9.85
N ALA A 155 -3.60 -33.99 10.55
CA ALA A 155 -4.52 -32.94 10.12
C ALA A 155 -4.21 -32.43 8.71
N ALA A 156 -2.95 -32.06 8.44
CA ALA A 156 -2.53 -31.49 7.16
C ALA A 156 -2.68 -32.48 5.99
N THR A 157 -2.46 -33.77 6.25
CA THR A 157 -2.51 -34.82 5.21
C THR A 157 -3.96 -35.22 4.92
N ASP A 158 -4.69 -35.58 5.96
CA ASP A 158 -5.99 -36.26 5.85
C ASP A 158 -7.17 -35.32 6.05
N GLY A 159 -6.97 -34.13 6.63
CA GLY A 159 -8.05 -33.22 6.99
C GLY A 159 -8.95 -33.76 8.10
N ALA A 160 -8.45 -34.73 8.88
CA ALA A 160 -9.14 -35.39 9.97
C ALA A 160 -8.38 -35.20 11.29
N VAL A 161 -9.03 -35.55 12.39
CA VAL A 161 -8.44 -35.55 13.73
C VAL A 161 -8.81 -36.87 14.42
N SER A 162 -7.81 -37.62 14.87
CA SER A 162 -8.01 -38.84 15.67
C SER A 162 -8.45 -38.50 17.09
N ASP A 163 -9.01 -39.50 17.81
CA ASP A 163 -9.38 -39.35 19.22
C ASP A 163 -8.18 -38.94 20.11
N VAL A 164 -6.97 -39.40 19.76
CA VAL A 164 -5.73 -39.05 20.47
C VAL A 164 -5.39 -37.58 20.25
N SER A 165 -5.41 -37.11 18.99
CA SER A 165 -5.18 -35.71 18.63
C SER A 165 -6.26 -34.78 19.21
N SER A 166 -7.52 -35.23 19.23
CA SER A 166 -8.64 -34.53 19.87
C SER A 166 -8.43 -34.36 21.37
N ALA A 167 -8.07 -35.44 22.08
CA ALA A 167 -7.76 -35.39 23.51
C ALA A 167 -6.58 -34.46 23.82
N LEU A 168 -5.55 -34.46 22.97
CA LEU A 168 -4.40 -33.56 23.08
C LEU A 168 -4.82 -32.09 22.95
N MET A 169 -5.64 -31.75 21.96
CA MET A 169 -6.17 -30.39 21.77
C MET A 169 -7.06 -29.97 22.93
N ALA A 170 -7.91 -30.86 23.43
CA ALA A 170 -8.78 -30.60 24.57
C ALA A 170 -7.99 -30.31 25.86
N ALA A 171 -6.89 -31.02 26.10
CA ALA A 171 -6.01 -30.79 27.26
C ALA A 171 -5.32 -29.40 27.21
N SER A 172 -5.08 -28.88 26.01
CA SER A 172 -4.48 -27.56 25.73
C SER A 172 -5.50 -26.43 25.56
N SER A 173 -6.75 -26.66 25.96
CA SER A 173 -7.88 -25.74 25.73
C SER A 173 -8.46 -25.19 27.03
N PRO A 174 -8.69 -23.87 27.15
CA PRO A 174 -9.37 -23.27 28.31
C PRO A 174 -10.68 -23.94 28.69
N LYS A 175 -11.44 -24.51 27.74
CA LYS A 175 -12.66 -25.27 28.00
C LYS A 175 -12.52 -26.38 29.05
N SER A 176 -11.34 -26.98 29.16
CA SER A 176 -11.06 -28.02 30.16
C SER A 176 -11.06 -27.50 31.61
N ILE A 177 -10.86 -26.19 31.80
CA ILE A 177 -10.59 -25.59 33.10
C ILE A 177 -11.39 -24.30 33.39
N ALA A 178 -12.09 -23.74 32.42
CA ALA A 178 -12.76 -22.43 32.49
C ALA A 178 -13.68 -22.28 33.71
N GLY A 179 -14.41 -23.34 34.09
CA GLY A 179 -15.27 -23.34 35.28
C GLY A 179 -14.52 -23.22 36.62
N ARG A 180 -13.19 -23.40 36.64
CA ARG A 180 -12.37 -23.23 37.84
C ARG A 180 -11.84 -21.80 38.00
N ILE A 181 -11.92 -20.97 36.97
CA ILE A 181 -11.42 -19.59 37.00
C ILE A 181 -12.29 -18.77 37.96
N THR A 182 -11.65 -18.16 38.95
CA THR A 182 -12.28 -17.28 39.96
C THR A 182 -11.81 -15.83 39.87
N ALA A 183 -10.65 -15.61 39.23
CA ALA A 183 -10.10 -14.28 38.98
C ALA A 183 -10.98 -13.49 38.01
N PRO A 184 -11.27 -12.20 38.25
CA PRO A 184 -11.93 -11.32 37.29
C PRO A 184 -11.27 -11.34 35.91
N VAL A 185 -12.07 -11.50 34.85
CA VAL A 185 -11.60 -11.65 33.47
C VAL A 185 -12.05 -10.49 32.58
N LEU A 186 -11.11 -9.76 32.00
CA LEU A 186 -11.31 -8.96 30.80
C LEU A 186 -11.09 -9.86 29.58
N LEU A 187 -12.16 -10.11 28.82
CA LEU A 187 -12.13 -10.96 27.63
C LEU A 187 -12.39 -10.12 26.38
N GLY A 188 -11.34 -9.88 25.61
CA GLY A 188 -11.39 -9.25 24.30
C GLY A 188 -11.57 -10.27 23.17
N ALA A 189 -12.31 -9.88 22.14
CA ALA A 189 -12.55 -10.69 20.95
C ALA A 189 -12.59 -9.83 19.69
N GLY A 190 -11.85 -10.24 18.67
CA GLY A 190 -11.76 -9.56 17.39
C GLY A 190 -12.93 -9.91 16.48
N GLN A 191 -13.58 -8.89 15.92
CA GLN A 191 -14.63 -9.07 14.92
C GLN A 191 -14.08 -9.57 13.58
N SER A 192 -12.82 -9.25 13.25
CA SER A 192 -12.12 -9.69 12.03
C SER A 192 -11.15 -10.82 12.34
N ASP A 193 -11.65 -11.88 12.99
CA ASP A 193 -10.86 -13.03 13.43
C ASP A 193 -11.46 -14.36 12.96
N SER A 194 -10.90 -14.91 11.90
CA SER A 194 -11.26 -16.21 11.33
C SER A 194 -10.49 -17.35 11.99
N LEU A 195 -9.41 -17.07 12.74
CA LEU A 195 -8.69 -18.07 13.51
C LEU A 195 -9.46 -18.41 14.80
N PHE A 196 -9.70 -17.40 15.63
CA PHE A 196 -10.46 -17.48 16.88
C PHE A 196 -11.70 -16.59 16.80
N PRO A 197 -12.75 -17.03 16.07
CA PRO A 197 -13.95 -16.21 15.88
C PRO A 197 -14.63 -15.91 17.21
N LEU A 198 -15.49 -14.89 17.22
CA LEU A 198 -16.27 -14.47 18.40
C LEU A 198 -16.99 -15.63 19.12
N ALA A 199 -17.29 -16.73 18.43
CA ALA A 199 -17.83 -17.95 19.04
C ALA A 199 -16.91 -18.58 20.11
N GLN A 200 -15.59 -18.50 19.94
CA GLN A 200 -14.60 -18.96 20.93
C GLN A 200 -14.66 -18.09 22.20
N ALA A 201 -14.67 -16.76 22.04
CA ALA A 201 -14.81 -15.84 23.17
C ALA A 201 -16.16 -16.00 23.88
N ASN A 202 -17.26 -16.19 23.13
CA ASN A 202 -18.56 -16.52 23.71
C ASN A 202 -18.51 -17.80 24.54
N ALA A 203 -17.87 -18.87 24.03
CA ALA A 203 -17.77 -20.14 24.75
C ALA A 203 -16.95 -19.99 26.04
N ASN A 204 -15.84 -19.23 26.01
CA ASN A 204 -15.11 -18.86 27.22
C ASN A 204 -16.01 -18.13 28.22
N ALA A 205 -16.71 -17.07 27.78
CA ALA A 205 -17.59 -16.30 28.65
C ALA A 205 -18.75 -17.10 29.26
N GLN A 206 -19.31 -18.05 28.52
CA GLN A 206 -20.37 -18.94 29.02
C GLN A 206 -19.87 -19.98 30.03
N GLN A 207 -18.61 -20.40 29.92
CA GLN A 207 -18.02 -21.43 30.78
C GLN A 207 -17.36 -20.85 32.04
N ILE A 208 -16.90 -19.59 31.99
CA ILE A 208 -16.40 -18.84 33.15
C ILE A 208 -17.62 -18.35 33.95
N THR A 209 -18.05 -19.17 34.90
CA THR A 209 -19.28 -18.94 35.68
C THR A 209 -19.02 -18.40 37.09
N ASN A 210 -17.77 -18.46 37.57
CA ASN A 210 -17.40 -18.17 38.95
C ASN A 210 -16.53 -16.91 39.10
N ALA A 211 -16.49 -16.05 38.08
CA ALA A 211 -15.69 -14.83 38.07
C ALA A 211 -16.47 -13.66 37.44
N PRO A 212 -16.26 -12.41 37.89
CA PRO A 212 -16.67 -11.22 37.16
C PRO A 212 -16.04 -11.22 35.77
N LEU A 213 -16.82 -10.87 34.74
CA LEU A 213 -16.35 -10.91 33.36
C LEU A 213 -16.75 -9.64 32.62
N LYS A 214 -15.76 -8.95 32.04
CA LYS A 214 -15.97 -7.89 31.07
C LYS A 214 -15.72 -8.44 29.67
N MET A 215 -16.74 -8.43 28.80
CA MET A 215 -16.60 -8.83 27.40
C MET A 215 -16.42 -7.59 26.50
N VAL A 216 -15.44 -7.63 25.60
CA VAL A 216 -15.20 -6.57 24.62
C VAL A 216 -15.07 -7.15 23.21
N TRP A 217 -15.98 -6.78 22.31
CA TRP A 217 -15.88 -7.10 20.89
C TRP A 217 -15.28 -5.93 20.12
N HIS A 218 -13.99 -5.98 19.79
CA HIS A 218 -13.29 -4.92 19.08
C HIS A 218 -13.21 -5.20 17.57
N ALA A 219 -13.03 -4.16 16.76
CA ALA A 219 -13.08 -4.19 15.30
C ALA A 219 -11.84 -4.81 14.61
N GLY A 220 -10.86 -5.26 15.40
CA GLY A 220 -9.65 -5.92 14.93
C GLY A 220 -9.78 -7.44 14.88
N GLY A 221 -8.64 -8.13 14.77
CA GLY A 221 -8.52 -9.59 14.82
C GLY A 221 -7.30 -10.09 14.03
N HIS A 222 -7.13 -11.41 13.94
CA HIS A 222 -6.00 -12.02 13.23
C HIS A 222 -5.99 -11.74 11.72
N ASP A 223 -7.14 -11.43 11.11
CA ASP A 223 -7.26 -11.06 9.69
C ASP A 223 -7.10 -9.55 9.44
N GLY A 224 -6.80 -8.77 10.49
CA GLY A 224 -6.68 -7.32 10.43
C GLY A 224 -7.90 -6.63 11.03
N GLY A 225 -8.57 -5.77 10.24
CA GLY A 225 -9.67 -4.94 10.71
C GLY A 225 -9.22 -3.56 11.20
N THR A 226 -10.08 -2.85 11.94
CA THR A 226 -9.75 -1.51 12.44
C THR A 226 -8.92 -1.64 13.72
N PRO A 227 -7.68 -1.12 13.77
CA PRO A 227 -6.84 -1.23 14.96
C PRO A 227 -7.46 -0.51 16.17
N GLU A 228 -7.46 -1.18 17.33
CA GLU A 228 -7.94 -0.64 18.60
C GLU A 228 -6.91 -0.83 19.73
N THR A 229 -5.64 -1.00 19.38
CA THR A 229 -4.56 -1.36 20.30
C THR A 229 -4.47 -0.42 21.51
N ASP A 230 -4.55 0.89 21.31
CA ASP A 230 -4.48 1.88 22.40
C ASP A 230 -5.66 1.75 23.37
N ARG A 231 -6.87 1.48 22.85
CA ARG A 231 -8.06 1.27 23.69
C ARG A 231 -7.94 -0.02 24.49
N LEU A 232 -7.47 -1.11 23.87
CA LEU A 232 -7.29 -2.40 24.53
C LEU A 232 -6.20 -2.33 25.61
N ARG A 233 -5.09 -1.61 25.35
CA ARG A 233 -4.05 -1.34 26.36
C ARG A 233 -4.59 -0.55 27.54
N LEU A 234 -5.35 0.52 27.27
CA LEU A 234 -5.99 1.32 28.31
C LEU A 234 -6.96 0.49 29.15
N LEU A 235 -7.81 -0.33 28.52
CA LEU A 235 -8.74 -1.21 29.21
C LEU A 235 -8.01 -2.23 30.09
N THR A 236 -6.93 -2.81 29.57
CA THR A 236 -6.10 -3.77 30.33
C THR A 236 -5.48 -3.09 31.56
N ALA A 237 -4.89 -1.91 31.39
CA ALA A 237 -4.31 -1.15 32.50
C ALA A 237 -5.37 -0.76 33.55
N GLN A 238 -6.56 -0.31 33.13
CA GLN A 238 -7.66 0.01 34.03
C GLN A 238 -8.19 -1.22 34.77
N TRP A 239 -8.30 -2.36 34.07
CA TRP A 239 -8.72 -3.62 34.66
C TRP A 239 -7.76 -4.06 35.77
N PHE A 240 -6.46 -4.04 35.50
CA PHE A 240 -5.44 -4.35 36.50
C PHE A 240 -5.34 -3.31 37.60
N ASP A 241 -5.56 -2.02 37.31
CA ASP A 241 -5.57 -0.99 38.36
C ASP A 241 -6.70 -1.25 39.37
N ALA A 242 -7.91 -1.54 38.87
CA ALA A 242 -9.07 -1.83 39.70
C ALA A 242 -8.88 -3.11 40.54
N HIS A 243 -8.35 -4.18 39.95
CA HIS A 243 -8.31 -5.50 40.58
C HIS A 243 -7.01 -5.81 41.33
N LEU A 244 -5.88 -5.19 40.99
CA LEU A 244 -4.58 -5.44 41.64
C LEU A 244 -4.17 -4.33 42.62
N ARG A 245 -4.60 -3.07 42.39
CA ARG A 245 -4.21 -1.92 43.23
C ARG A 245 -5.36 -1.30 44.02
N GLY A 246 -6.58 -1.79 43.85
CA GLY A 246 -7.77 -1.17 44.44
C GLY A 246 -8.09 0.20 43.83
N GLY A 247 -7.76 0.39 42.55
CA GLY A 247 -8.11 1.58 41.78
C GLY A 247 -9.62 1.75 41.56
N PRO A 248 -10.05 2.76 40.77
CA PRO A 248 -11.46 2.99 40.49
C PRO A 248 -12.15 1.76 39.92
N ALA A 249 -13.38 1.49 40.37
CA ALA A 249 -14.16 0.36 39.87
C ALA A 249 -14.35 0.44 38.35
N VAL A 250 -14.13 -0.67 37.67
CA VAL A 250 -14.36 -0.87 36.24
C VAL A 250 -15.70 -1.58 36.03
N SER A 251 -16.39 -1.27 34.92
CA SER A 251 -17.66 -1.90 34.59
C SER A 251 -17.45 -3.27 33.93
N ASP A 252 -18.27 -4.24 34.31
CA ASP A 252 -18.46 -5.55 33.68
C ASP A 252 -19.37 -5.51 32.43
N SER A 253 -19.66 -4.31 31.90
CA SER A 253 -20.47 -4.13 30.69
C SER A 253 -19.89 -4.89 29.50
N PHE A 254 -20.80 -5.31 28.62
CA PHE A 254 -20.45 -5.77 27.29
C PHE A 254 -20.30 -4.56 26.36
N ASP A 255 -19.09 -4.39 25.81
CA ASP A 255 -18.80 -3.31 24.87
C ASP A 255 -18.52 -3.88 23.48
N VAL A 256 -19.18 -3.32 22.45
CA VAL A 256 -18.94 -3.69 21.05
C VAL A 256 -18.60 -2.47 20.21
N SER A 257 -17.49 -2.57 19.48
CA SER A 257 -17.05 -1.55 18.53
C SER A 257 -17.90 -1.60 17.26
N VAL A 258 -18.51 -0.49 16.90
CA VAL A 258 -19.27 -0.34 15.67
C VAL A 258 -18.49 0.57 14.75
N VAL A 259 -17.97 -0.01 13.67
CA VAL A 259 -17.23 0.73 12.65
C VAL A 259 -18.24 1.40 11.71
N ALA A 260 -18.31 2.73 11.73
CA ALA A 260 -19.13 3.45 10.77
C ALA A 260 -18.47 3.40 9.39
N ALA A 261 -19.20 2.95 8.37
CA ALA A 261 -18.74 3.03 6.99
C ALA A 261 -18.68 4.51 6.56
N SER A 262 -17.49 5.02 6.24
CA SER A 262 -17.35 6.37 5.69
C SER A 262 -17.96 6.40 4.28
N ALA A 263 -18.93 7.29 4.06
CA ALA A 263 -19.59 7.45 2.77
C ALA A 263 -18.69 8.12 1.71
N ILE A 264 -17.46 8.54 2.07
CA ILE A 264 -16.69 9.52 1.28
C ILE A 264 -15.29 9.03 0.88
N SER A 265 -14.69 8.00 1.51
CA SER A 265 -13.33 7.55 1.16
C SER A 265 -12.89 6.30 1.94
N ASP A 266 -12.23 5.33 1.28
CA ASP A 266 -11.51 4.19 1.89
C ASP A 266 -10.24 4.61 2.67
N ARG A 267 -9.99 5.92 2.86
CA ARG A 267 -8.78 6.46 3.53
C ARG A 267 -9.04 7.25 4.81
N ASP A 268 -10.29 7.42 5.23
CA ASP A 268 -10.57 8.07 6.52
C ASP A 268 -10.49 7.01 7.63
N PRO A 269 -9.83 7.27 8.78
CA PRO A 269 -9.92 6.37 9.92
C PRO A 269 -11.40 6.28 10.30
N SER A 270 -11.99 5.12 10.04
CA SER A 270 -13.39 4.85 10.35
C SER A 270 -13.68 5.23 11.80
N THR A 271 -14.66 6.11 12.03
CA THR A 271 -15.07 6.46 13.39
C THR A 271 -15.63 5.21 14.06
N ILE A 272 -15.01 4.79 15.16
CA ILE A 272 -15.48 3.69 15.99
C ILE A 272 -16.46 4.27 17.02
N GLU A 273 -17.72 3.85 16.95
CA GLU A 273 -18.69 4.05 18.02
C GLU A 273 -18.64 2.87 18.98
N ILE A 274 -18.69 3.09 20.29
CA ILE A 274 -18.80 2.01 21.27
C ILE A 274 -20.27 1.86 21.66
N LEU A 275 -20.85 0.70 21.37
CA LEU A 275 -22.17 0.32 21.84
C LEU A 275 -21.98 -0.53 23.11
N SER A 276 -22.57 -0.10 24.22
CA SER A 276 -22.45 -0.78 25.51
C SER A 276 -23.80 -1.32 25.98
N SER A 277 -23.80 -2.56 26.49
CA SER A 277 -24.92 -3.18 27.21
C SER A 277 -24.47 -3.59 28.60
N THR A 278 -25.39 -3.55 29.57
CA THR A 278 -25.08 -3.87 30.98
C THR A 278 -24.67 -5.31 31.21
N THR A 279 -25.11 -6.23 30.34
CA THR A 279 -24.83 -7.67 30.44
C THR A 279 -24.45 -8.22 29.08
N TYR A 280 -23.59 -9.23 29.05
CA TYR A 280 -23.25 -9.93 27.82
C TYR A 280 -24.41 -10.84 27.37
N PRO A 281 -25.04 -10.59 26.20
CA PRO A 281 -26.21 -11.34 25.76
C PRO A 281 -25.86 -12.68 25.08
N GLY A 282 -24.57 -13.00 24.94
CA GLY A 282 -24.10 -14.11 24.12
C GLY A 282 -24.16 -13.83 22.62
N LEU A 283 -23.84 -14.83 21.79
CA LEU A 283 -23.81 -14.70 20.33
C LEU A 283 -25.15 -14.31 19.70
N PHE A 284 -26.27 -14.56 20.37
CA PHE A 284 -27.59 -14.48 19.76
C PHE A 284 -28.33 -13.18 20.04
N GLY A 285 -27.68 -12.25 20.74
CA GLY A 285 -28.24 -10.94 21.10
C GLY A 285 -29.42 -11.03 22.07
N ASP A 286 -29.96 -9.87 22.42
CA ASP A 286 -31.14 -9.76 23.30
C ASP A 286 -32.44 -10.08 22.56
N ALA A 287 -32.43 -9.84 21.25
CA ALA A 287 -33.57 -10.07 20.37
C ALA A 287 -33.13 -10.63 19.02
N GLN A 288 -34.02 -11.41 18.40
CA GLN A 288 -33.81 -12.00 17.09
C GLN A 288 -34.98 -11.67 16.18
N THR A 289 -34.67 -11.22 14.96
CA THR A 289 -35.67 -10.95 13.92
C THR A 289 -35.52 -11.97 12.80
N SER A 290 -36.62 -12.63 12.42
CA SER A 290 -36.65 -13.48 11.25
C SER A 290 -36.86 -12.65 9.99
N ILE A 291 -35.93 -12.76 9.04
CA ILE A 291 -35.97 -12.08 7.75
C ILE A 291 -36.17 -13.13 6.67
N PRO A 292 -37.26 -13.07 5.88
CA PRO A 292 -37.46 -13.99 4.77
C PRO A 292 -36.34 -13.90 3.75
N VAL A 293 -35.82 -15.04 3.32
CA VAL A 293 -34.79 -15.17 2.28
C VAL A 293 -35.32 -16.17 1.26
N LEU A 294 -35.51 -15.71 0.03
CA LEU A 294 -36.24 -16.44 -1.00
C LEU A 294 -35.30 -16.88 -2.13
N GLY A 295 -35.67 -17.99 -2.76
CA GLY A 295 -34.99 -18.50 -3.96
C GLY A 295 -35.36 -19.97 -4.19
N PRO A 296 -35.39 -20.43 -5.46
CA PRO A 296 -35.54 -21.87 -5.74
C PRO A 296 -34.29 -22.63 -5.29
N PRO A 297 -34.37 -23.96 -5.11
CA PRO A 297 -33.18 -24.79 -4.95
C PRO A 297 -32.19 -24.58 -6.11
N GLN A 298 -30.90 -24.49 -5.79
CA GLN A 298 -29.83 -24.21 -6.76
C GLN A 298 -28.84 -25.37 -6.77
N GLN A 299 -28.27 -25.67 -7.94
CA GLN A 299 -27.16 -26.63 -8.05
C GLN A 299 -25.83 -25.90 -8.09
N VAL A 300 -24.86 -26.39 -7.33
CA VAL A 300 -23.51 -25.82 -7.24
C VAL A 300 -22.45 -26.92 -7.39
N LEU A 301 -21.41 -26.61 -8.16
CA LEU A 301 -20.28 -27.51 -8.38
C LEU A 301 -19.23 -27.29 -7.29
N ALA A 302 -18.79 -28.36 -6.64
CA ALA A 302 -17.52 -28.45 -5.96
C ALA A 302 -16.48 -29.00 -6.96
N PRO A 303 -15.54 -28.20 -7.45
CA PRO A 303 -14.52 -28.66 -8.38
C PRO A 303 -13.55 -29.64 -7.71
N ALA A 304 -12.98 -30.55 -8.48
CA ALA A 304 -11.96 -31.48 -7.99
C ALA A 304 -10.77 -30.70 -7.42
N GLY A 305 -10.32 -31.05 -6.22
CA GLY A 305 -9.24 -30.36 -5.51
C GLY A 305 -9.56 -28.93 -5.05
N GLY A 306 -10.81 -28.46 -5.21
CA GLY A 306 -11.25 -27.16 -4.72
C GLY A 306 -10.74 -25.94 -5.50
N ALA A 307 -10.24 -26.11 -6.72
CA ALA A 307 -9.69 -25.02 -7.54
C ALA A 307 -10.57 -24.73 -8.78
N PRO A 308 -10.86 -23.44 -9.11
CA PRO A 308 -10.49 -22.24 -8.36
C PRO A 308 -11.26 -22.13 -7.04
N ALA A 309 -10.65 -21.52 -6.03
CA ALA A 309 -11.22 -21.33 -4.69
C ALA A 309 -11.60 -19.87 -4.44
N ALA A 310 -12.69 -19.65 -3.70
CA ALA A 310 -12.99 -18.31 -3.20
C ALA A 310 -11.94 -17.88 -2.16
N ILE A 311 -11.74 -16.57 -2.02
CA ILE A 311 -10.86 -15.99 -1.00
C ILE A 311 -11.75 -15.13 -0.10
N THR A 312 -11.92 -15.53 1.16
CA THR A 312 -12.76 -14.79 2.12
C THR A 312 -11.94 -14.17 3.24
N SER A 313 -10.90 -14.88 3.69
CA SER A 313 -9.87 -14.35 4.58
C SER A 313 -8.45 -14.65 4.07
N LEU A 314 -7.49 -13.82 4.48
CA LEU A 314 -6.07 -13.97 4.13
C LEU A 314 -5.23 -13.86 5.42
N PRO A 315 -4.82 -15.00 6.00
CA PRO A 315 -3.97 -15.01 7.19
C PRO A 315 -2.68 -14.20 7.00
N GLY A 316 -2.36 -13.31 7.94
CA GLY A 316 -1.10 -12.57 7.96
C GLY A 316 -0.97 -11.42 6.95
N ALA A 317 -2.02 -11.10 6.18
CA ALA A 317 -2.00 -10.04 5.16
C ALA A 317 -2.29 -8.63 5.70
N GLY A 318 -2.04 -8.36 6.99
CA GLY A 318 -2.44 -7.14 7.72
C GLY A 318 -1.96 -5.78 7.15
N GLY A 319 -1.19 -5.77 6.04
CA GLY A 319 -0.88 -4.58 5.24
C GLY A 319 -1.20 -4.67 3.74
N LEU A 320 -1.59 -5.84 3.22
CA LEU A 320 -1.96 -6.08 1.81
C LEU A 320 -3.49 -6.15 1.60
N ALA A 321 -4.27 -6.13 2.69
CA ALA A 321 -5.73 -6.15 2.67
C ALA A 321 -6.32 -5.07 1.74
N GLY A 322 -5.70 -3.89 1.61
CA GLY A 322 -6.17 -2.84 0.69
C GLY A 322 -6.11 -3.20 -0.80
N ILE A 323 -5.18 -4.06 -1.22
CA ILE A 323 -5.07 -4.53 -2.62
C ILE A 323 -5.98 -5.75 -2.85
N ALA A 324 -6.13 -6.61 -1.84
CA ALA A 324 -6.94 -7.82 -1.91
C ALA A 324 -8.43 -7.61 -1.58
N SER A 325 -8.82 -6.50 -0.93
CA SER A 325 -10.20 -6.25 -0.49
C SER A 325 -11.23 -6.32 -1.64
N GLY A 326 -10.84 -5.94 -2.86
CA GLY A 326 -11.70 -6.06 -4.05
C GLY A 326 -11.89 -7.50 -4.57
N LEU A 327 -11.05 -8.44 -4.15
CA LEU A 327 -11.14 -9.87 -4.48
C LEU A 327 -11.76 -10.69 -3.32
N LEU A 328 -11.71 -10.17 -2.09
CA LEU A 328 -12.28 -10.84 -0.92
C LEU A 328 -13.80 -10.92 -1.01
N GLY A 329 -14.32 -12.13 -0.84
CA GLY A 329 -15.75 -12.38 -0.86
C GLY A 329 -16.38 -12.31 -2.26
N VAL A 330 -15.61 -12.36 -3.37
CA VAL A 330 -16.21 -12.53 -4.70
C VAL A 330 -16.86 -13.91 -4.81
N SER A 331 -18.15 -13.95 -5.20
CA SER A 331 -18.85 -15.21 -5.46
C SER A 331 -18.39 -15.81 -6.78
N LEU A 332 -17.97 -17.08 -6.76
CA LEU A 332 -17.59 -17.81 -7.97
C LEU A 332 -18.84 -18.35 -8.70
N PRO A 333 -19.09 -17.97 -9.96
CA PRO A 333 -20.23 -18.47 -10.73
C PRO A 333 -20.22 -20.00 -10.85
N GLY A 334 -21.38 -20.64 -10.65
CA GLY A 334 -21.52 -22.10 -10.70
C GLY A 334 -20.98 -22.85 -9.47
N GLN A 335 -20.32 -22.17 -8.53
CA GLN A 335 -19.82 -22.73 -7.26
C GLN A 335 -20.50 -22.12 -6.04
N THR A 336 -21.46 -21.21 -6.24
CA THR A 336 -22.15 -20.48 -5.17
C THR A 336 -23.66 -20.50 -5.40
N ALA A 337 -24.41 -20.80 -4.35
CA ALA A 337 -25.86 -20.67 -4.30
C ALA A 337 -26.20 -19.40 -3.52
N VAL A 338 -27.11 -18.58 -4.04
CA VAL A 338 -27.42 -17.26 -3.47
C VAL A 338 -28.92 -17.13 -3.25
N PHE A 339 -29.31 -16.89 -2.00
CA PHE A 339 -30.69 -16.67 -1.59
C PHE A 339 -30.79 -15.26 -1.02
N VAL A 340 -31.77 -14.45 -1.46
CA VAL A 340 -31.81 -13.01 -1.16
C VAL A 340 -33.14 -12.64 -0.51
N SER A 341 -33.11 -11.71 0.45
CA SER A 341 -34.30 -11.14 1.05
C SER A 341 -34.96 -10.09 0.15
N GLU A 342 -36.19 -9.70 0.49
CA GLU A 342 -36.72 -8.41 0.06
C GLU A 342 -35.93 -7.24 0.66
N PRO A 343 -35.99 -6.02 0.07
CA PRO A 343 -35.35 -4.84 0.64
C PRO A 343 -35.86 -4.63 2.08
N LEU A 344 -34.94 -4.36 3.00
CA LEU A 344 -35.33 -4.12 4.38
C LEU A 344 -36.14 -2.82 4.48
N SER A 345 -37.27 -2.87 5.20
CA SER A 345 -38.15 -1.71 5.38
C SER A 345 -37.58 -0.66 6.34
N ALA A 346 -36.59 -1.04 7.16
CA ALA A 346 -35.92 -0.16 8.10
C ALA A 346 -34.46 -0.56 8.24
N SER A 347 -33.61 0.40 8.62
CA SER A 347 -32.20 0.13 8.92
C SER A 347 -32.10 -0.82 10.12
N ARG A 348 -31.19 -1.79 10.02
CA ARG A 348 -30.96 -2.81 11.04
C ARG A 348 -29.49 -2.88 11.39
N ARG A 349 -29.21 -3.00 12.69
CA ARG A 349 -27.87 -3.31 13.19
C ARG A 349 -27.84 -4.76 13.61
N ILE A 350 -26.96 -5.52 12.97
CA ILE A 350 -26.69 -6.92 13.29
C ILE A 350 -25.56 -6.94 14.29
N VAL A 351 -25.79 -7.52 15.45
CA VAL A 351 -24.76 -7.73 16.48
C VAL A 351 -24.90 -9.16 16.97
N GLY A 352 -24.07 -10.05 16.43
CA GLY A 352 -24.06 -11.47 16.81
C GLY A 352 -24.15 -12.43 15.62
N ALA A 353 -24.34 -13.71 15.92
CA ALA A 353 -24.43 -14.82 14.99
C ALA A 353 -25.86 -15.02 14.47
N SER A 354 -26.01 -14.98 13.15
CA SER A 354 -27.28 -15.29 12.49
C SER A 354 -27.48 -16.80 12.35
N ARG A 355 -28.73 -17.26 12.32
CA ARG A 355 -29.07 -18.68 12.13
C ARG A 355 -29.90 -18.90 10.89
N VAL A 356 -29.58 -19.95 10.14
CA VAL A 356 -30.29 -20.33 8.93
C VAL A 356 -30.34 -21.85 8.80
N SER A 357 -31.48 -22.39 8.38
CA SER A 357 -31.57 -23.81 8.04
C SER A 357 -31.37 -23.98 6.54
N ILE A 358 -30.44 -24.83 6.15
CA ILE A 358 -30.17 -25.17 4.75
C ILE A 358 -30.44 -26.65 4.52
N THR A 359 -30.95 -26.98 3.35
CA THR A 359 -31.14 -28.36 2.91
C THR A 359 -30.17 -28.64 1.79
N VAL A 360 -29.40 -29.72 1.92
CA VAL A 360 -28.37 -30.12 0.96
C VAL A 360 -28.54 -31.59 0.56
N SER A 361 -28.32 -31.90 -0.72
CA SER A 361 -28.09 -33.26 -1.24
C SER A 361 -26.96 -33.26 -2.26
N SER A 362 -26.45 -34.44 -2.58
CA SER A 362 -25.45 -34.69 -3.62
C SER A 362 -26.06 -35.52 -4.75
N ASP A 363 -25.63 -35.30 -5.99
CA ASP A 363 -26.06 -36.10 -7.14
C ASP A 363 -25.64 -37.58 -7.05
N ARG A 364 -24.58 -37.85 -6.28
CA ARG A 364 -24.05 -39.20 -6.00
C ARG A 364 -23.59 -39.33 -4.54
N PRO A 365 -23.46 -40.56 -4.01
CA PRO A 365 -22.87 -40.78 -2.69
C PRO A 365 -21.43 -40.24 -2.61
N ILE A 366 -21.14 -39.46 -1.58
CA ILE A 366 -19.82 -38.93 -1.26
C ILE A 366 -19.53 -39.06 0.24
N GLU A 367 -18.27 -39.23 0.59
CA GLU A 367 -17.86 -39.37 1.99
C GLU A 367 -17.96 -38.05 2.77
N ASP A 368 -17.58 -36.94 2.16
CA ASP A 368 -17.57 -35.63 2.80
C ASP A 368 -17.99 -34.51 1.84
N ALA A 369 -19.04 -33.80 2.22
CA ALA A 369 -19.40 -32.52 1.61
C ALA A 369 -18.84 -31.37 2.46
N VAL A 370 -18.16 -30.43 1.81
CA VAL A 370 -17.67 -29.20 2.43
C VAL A 370 -18.36 -28.00 1.79
N LEU A 371 -18.97 -27.16 2.62
CA LEU A 371 -19.69 -25.95 2.21
C LEU A 371 -19.25 -24.76 3.09
N PHE A 372 -19.42 -23.55 2.55
CA PHE A 372 -19.14 -22.30 3.25
C PHE A 372 -20.35 -21.39 3.18
N ALA A 373 -21.02 -21.21 4.31
CA ALA A 373 -22.18 -20.32 4.41
C ALA A 373 -21.75 -18.91 4.82
N SER A 374 -22.36 -17.88 4.26
CA SER A 374 -22.09 -16.50 4.66
C SER A 374 -23.34 -15.63 4.62
N LEU A 375 -23.42 -14.68 5.54
CA LEU A 375 -24.37 -13.58 5.48
C LEU A 375 -23.73 -12.42 4.73
N ARG A 376 -24.39 -11.93 3.70
CA ARG A 376 -23.92 -10.79 2.89
C ARG A 376 -24.95 -9.68 2.88
N ILE A 377 -24.45 -8.45 2.79
CA ILE A 377 -25.27 -7.27 2.59
C ILE A 377 -25.20 -6.90 1.11
N VAL A 378 -26.35 -6.78 0.47
CA VAL A 378 -26.47 -6.36 -0.93
C VAL A 378 -27.02 -4.94 -0.93
N GLY A 379 -26.15 -3.98 -1.24
CA GLY A 379 -26.52 -2.58 -1.32
C GLY A 379 -27.52 -2.33 -2.45
N SER A 380 -28.28 -1.23 -2.35
CA SER A 380 -29.18 -0.76 -3.42
C SER A 380 -28.51 -0.61 -4.80
N ASN A 381 -27.19 -0.40 -4.85
CA ASN A 381 -26.38 -0.36 -6.07
C ASN A 381 -25.99 -1.76 -6.62
N GLY A 382 -26.44 -2.84 -5.99
CA GLY A 382 -26.12 -4.23 -6.35
C GLY A 382 -24.76 -4.73 -5.86
N ARG A 383 -23.94 -3.89 -5.22
CA ARG A 383 -22.67 -4.34 -4.63
C ARG A 383 -22.93 -5.22 -3.42
N GLN A 384 -22.23 -6.34 -3.37
CA GLN A 384 -22.24 -7.21 -2.20
C GLN A 384 -21.06 -6.89 -1.30
N SER A 385 -21.28 -6.92 0.00
CA SER A 385 -20.22 -6.91 1.01
C SER A 385 -20.37 -8.12 1.92
N LEU A 386 -19.24 -8.76 2.23
CA LEU A 386 -19.13 -9.81 3.24
C LEU A 386 -18.63 -9.16 4.54
N PRO A 387 -19.49 -8.97 5.56
CA PRO A 387 -19.07 -8.36 6.82
C PRO A 387 -17.88 -9.11 7.42
N GLN A 388 -16.82 -8.38 7.75
CA GLN A 388 -15.57 -8.88 8.35
C GLN A 388 -14.86 -10.02 7.58
N GLY A 389 -15.27 -10.34 6.35
CA GLY A 389 -14.65 -11.40 5.55
C GLY A 389 -14.87 -12.82 6.07
N LEU A 390 -15.82 -13.04 7.00
CA LEU A 390 -15.97 -14.33 7.68
C LEU A 390 -17.00 -15.25 7.00
N VAL A 391 -16.68 -16.54 6.95
CA VAL A 391 -17.58 -17.61 6.50
C VAL A 391 -17.79 -18.66 7.58
N ALA A 392 -18.92 -19.37 7.51
CA ALA A 392 -19.28 -20.52 8.33
C ALA A 392 -18.94 -21.82 7.56
N PRO A 393 -17.86 -22.52 7.91
CA PRO A 393 -17.51 -23.80 7.32
C PRO A 393 -18.44 -24.89 7.83
N ILE A 394 -18.85 -25.76 6.93
CA ILE A 394 -19.80 -26.84 7.18
C ILE A 394 -19.21 -28.10 6.56
N ARG A 395 -19.04 -29.14 7.38
CA ARG A 395 -18.76 -30.49 6.93
C ARG A 395 -19.99 -31.37 7.14
N VAL A 396 -20.47 -32.00 6.08
CA VAL A 396 -21.57 -32.97 6.12
C VAL A 396 -21.03 -34.35 5.71
N PRO A 397 -20.89 -35.30 6.63
CA PRO A 397 -20.42 -36.63 6.32
C PRO A 397 -21.51 -37.43 5.60
N LYS A 398 -21.08 -38.32 4.69
CA LYS A 398 -21.92 -39.32 3.99
C LYS A 398 -23.16 -38.72 3.33
N LEU A 399 -22.94 -37.79 2.42
CA LEU A 399 -24.03 -37.14 1.68
C LEU A 399 -24.37 -37.93 0.41
N ASP A 400 -25.66 -38.12 0.14
CA ASP A 400 -26.18 -38.78 -1.06
C ASP A 400 -27.35 -37.99 -1.66
N SER A 401 -28.14 -38.61 -2.53
CA SER A 401 -29.29 -37.96 -3.19
C SER A 401 -30.45 -37.63 -2.26
N ARG A 402 -30.46 -38.14 -1.02
CA ARG A 402 -31.47 -37.81 -0.02
C ARG A 402 -31.16 -36.44 0.60
N PRO A 403 -32.08 -35.46 0.52
CA PRO A 403 -31.86 -34.16 1.12
C PRO A 403 -31.76 -34.24 2.64
N VAL A 404 -30.71 -33.62 3.19
CA VAL A 404 -30.48 -33.46 4.63
C VAL A 404 -30.62 -32.00 4.99
N THR A 405 -31.42 -31.69 6.03
CA THR A 405 -31.54 -30.33 6.55
C THR A 405 -30.61 -30.15 7.73
N ILE A 406 -29.80 -29.10 7.68
CA ILE A 406 -28.85 -28.73 8.73
C ILE A 406 -29.11 -27.30 9.17
N ASN A 407 -29.03 -27.08 10.49
CA ASN A 407 -29.13 -25.76 11.09
C ASN A 407 -27.73 -25.18 11.19
N VAL A 408 -27.53 -24.00 10.63
CA VAL A 408 -26.22 -23.36 10.52
C VAL A 408 -26.19 -22.09 11.36
N VAL A 409 -25.15 -21.95 12.17
CA VAL A 409 -24.78 -20.70 12.86
C VAL A 409 -23.77 -19.97 11.99
N LEU A 410 -24.17 -18.85 11.41
CA LEU A 410 -23.26 -18.00 10.63
C LEU A 410 -22.28 -17.28 11.57
N PRO A 411 -21.12 -16.82 11.08
CA PRO A 411 -20.18 -16.07 11.91
C PRO A 411 -20.88 -14.88 12.57
N ALA A 412 -20.54 -14.63 13.83
CA ALA A 412 -21.03 -13.44 14.49
C ALA A 412 -20.39 -12.21 13.87
N VAL A 413 -21.23 -11.25 13.48
CA VAL A 413 -20.80 -10.03 12.80
C VAL A 413 -21.40 -8.81 13.50
N VAL A 414 -20.70 -7.69 13.36
CA VAL A 414 -21.21 -6.37 13.73
C VAL A 414 -21.34 -5.57 12.44
N ALA A 415 -22.58 -5.40 11.99
CA ALA A 415 -22.83 -4.81 10.69
C ALA A 415 -24.08 -3.92 10.70
N GLN A 416 -24.00 -2.81 9.98
CA GLN A 416 -25.13 -1.92 9.75
C GLN A 416 -25.70 -2.17 8.36
N VAL A 417 -27.00 -2.46 8.29
CA VAL A 417 -27.75 -2.65 7.05
C VAL A 417 -28.70 -1.47 6.91
N ALA A 418 -28.65 -0.74 5.79
CA ALA A 418 -29.53 0.39 5.56
C ALA A 418 -30.93 -0.06 5.15
N ALA A 419 -31.94 0.78 5.41
CA ALA A 419 -33.25 0.60 4.78
C ALA A 419 -33.10 0.61 3.25
N GLY A 420 -33.75 -0.34 2.57
CA GLY A 420 -33.65 -0.53 1.12
C GLY A 420 -32.54 -1.49 0.67
N ASP A 421 -31.56 -1.81 1.52
CA ASP A 421 -30.59 -2.87 1.24
C ASP A 421 -31.20 -4.25 1.48
N ARG A 422 -30.58 -5.30 0.94
CA ARG A 422 -31.03 -6.69 1.09
C ARG A 422 -30.00 -7.52 1.87
N LEU A 423 -30.47 -8.59 2.51
CA LEU A 423 -29.61 -9.64 3.04
C LEU A 423 -29.53 -10.79 2.05
N ALA A 424 -28.36 -11.38 1.90
CA ALA A 424 -28.17 -12.59 1.10
C ALA A 424 -27.48 -13.68 1.92
N ILE A 425 -28.00 -14.89 1.81
CA ILE A 425 -27.33 -16.11 2.28
C ILE A 425 -26.61 -16.71 1.08
N VAL A 426 -25.29 -16.76 1.15
CA VAL A 426 -24.45 -17.33 0.10
C VAL A 426 -23.82 -18.60 0.61
N ILE A 427 -24.06 -19.71 -0.10
CA ILE A 427 -23.46 -21.01 0.16
C ILE A 427 -22.46 -21.32 -0.94
N GLY A 428 -21.17 -21.26 -0.62
CA GLY A 428 -20.08 -21.61 -1.53
C GLY A 428 -19.59 -23.05 -1.33
N THR A 429 -18.94 -23.59 -2.35
CA THR A 429 -18.34 -24.95 -2.31
C THR A 429 -16.83 -24.94 -2.16
N THR A 430 -16.17 -23.78 -2.21
CA THR A 430 -14.72 -23.65 -2.14
C THR A 430 -14.31 -22.44 -1.31
N ASP A 431 -13.20 -22.58 -0.58
CA ASP A 431 -12.54 -21.47 0.12
C ASP A 431 -11.06 -21.80 0.32
N GLN A 432 -10.16 -20.87 -0.02
CA GLN A 432 -8.71 -21.10 0.00
C GLN A 432 -8.15 -21.23 1.43
N ALA A 433 -8.83 -20.70 2.44
CA ALA A 433 -8.36 -20.78 3.83
C ALA A 433 -8.51 -22.20 4.44
N TYR A 434 -9.24 -23.09 3.76
CA TYR A 434 -9.68 -24.37 4.28
C TYR A 434 -9.23 -25.57 3.42
N ARG A 435 -9.19 -26.75 4.04
CA ARG A 435 -8.93 -28.01 3.34
C ARG A 435 -10.17 -28.46 2.58
N MET A 436 -10.02 -28.61 1.26
CA MET A 436 -11.09 -29.09 0.38
C MET A 436 -11.02 -30.60 0.13
N PRO A 437 -12.17 -31.29 -0.07
CA PRO A 437 -12.19 -32.68 -0.53
C PRO A 437 -11.49 -32.86 -1.88
N LYS A 438 -10.92 -34.04 -2.12
CA LYS A 438 -10.15 -34.34 -3.33
C LYS A 438 -11.02 -34.45 -4.59
N GLY A 439 -12.20 -35.05 -4.48
CA GLY A 439 -13.08 -35.36 -5.62
C GLY A 439 -14.08 -34.24 -5.95
N PRO A 440 -14.58 -34.17 -7.20
CA PRO A 440 -15.64 -33.23 -7.55
C PRO A 440 -17.00 -33.72 -7.03
N ALA A 441 -17.93 -32.80 -6.79
CA ALA A 441 -19.31 -33.12 -6.44
C ALA A 441 -20.27 -32.04 -6.93
N VAL A 442 -21.54 -32.39 -7.19
CA VAL A 442 -22.60 -31.42 -7.46
C VAL A 442 -23.59 -31.47 -6.31
N TYR A 443 -23.77 -30.34 -5.65
CA TYR A 443 -24.72 -30.23 -4.55
C TYR A 443 -25.99 -29.54 -5.01
N SER A 444 -27.14 -30.01 -4.55
CA SER A 444 -28.37 -29.24 -4.57
C SER A 444 -28.56 -28.58 -3.21
N VAL A 445 -28.70 -27.26 -3.19
CA VAL A 445 -28.81 -26.46 -1.96
C VAL A 445 -30.11 -25.65 -1.99
N SER A 446 -30.78 -25.57 -0.85
CA SER A 446 -31.91 -24.66 -0.61
C SER A 446 -31.88 -24.13 0.83
N VAL A 447 -32.61 -23.03 1.08
CA VAL A 447 -32.75 -22.40 2.40
C VAL A 447 -34.21 -22.52 2.84
N ALA A 448 -34.45 -22.76 4.13
CA ALA A 448 -35.79 -22.92 4.71
C ALA A 448 -36.64 -21.63 4.79
N GLY A 449 -36.39 -20.66 3.90
CA GLY A 449 -37.23 -19.47 3.68
C GLY A 449 -36.95 -18.27 4.57
N SER A 450 -36.12 -18.37 5.62
CA SER A 450 -35.73 -17.21 6.45
C SER A 450 -34.37 -17.37 7.13
N VAL A 451 -33.77 -16.23 7.49
CA VAL A 451 -32.60 -16.12 8.36
C VAL A 451 -32.99 -15.37 9.64
N SER A 452 -32.59 -15.91 10.79
CA SER A 452 -32.73 -15.26 12.08
C SER A 452 -31.52 -14.36 12.33
N VAL A 453 -31.75 -13.05 12.49
CA VAL A 453 -30.71 -12.03 12.67
C VAL A 453 -30.76 -11.45 14.09
N PRO A 454 -29.65 -11.48 14.84
CA PRO A 454 -29.59 -10.96 16.20
C PRO A 454 -29.39 -9.45 16.24
N SER A 455 -29.94 -8.83 17.28
CA SER A 455 -29.73 -7.42 17.61
C SER A 455 -29.35 -7.25 19.08
N LEU A 456 -28.59 -6.20 19.37
CA LEU A 456 -28.23 -5.79 20.71
C LEU A 456 -28.92 -4.48 21.05
N GLU A 457 -29.57 -4.43 22.21
CA GLU A 457 -30.01 -3.16 22.80
C GLU A 457 -28.86 -2.58 23.64
N GLY A 458 -28.59 -1.29 23.49
CA GLY A 458 -27.48 -0.67 24.22
C GLY A 458 -27.37 0.82 23.98
N THR A 459 -26.56 1.47 24.81
CA THR A 459 -26.27 2.90 24.71
C THR A 459 -25.03 3.13 23.87
N VAL A 460 -25.12 4.02 22.89
CA VAL A 460 -23.97 4.40 22.05
C VAL A 460 -23.19 5.52 22.72
N THR A 461 -21.94 5.23 23.07
CA THR A 461 -20.96 6.24 23.47
C THR A 461 -20.11 6.56 22.25
N ARG A 462 -20.30 7.75 21.67
CA ARG A 462 -19.45 8.21 20.57
C ARG A 462 -18.06 8.57 21.11
N SER A 463 -17.05 7.81 20.72
CA SER A 463 -15.68 8.29 20.76
C SER A 463 -15.54 9.35 19.67
N SER A 464 -15.85 10.60 20.00
CA SER A 464 -15.48 11.70 19.12
C SER A 464 -13.96 11.81 19.20
N ALA A 465 -13.25 11.16 18.27
CA ALA A 465 -11.95 11.70 17.87
C ALA A 465 -12.22 13.16 17.56
N ALA A 466 -11.56 14.03 18.32
CA ALA A 466 -11.81 15.46 18.34
C ALA A 466 -11.68 16.05 16.93
N LEU A 467 -12.78 16.08 16.17
CA LEU A 467 -12.85 16.74 14.86
C LEU A 467 -12.55 18.23 14.98
N TRP A 468 -12.53 18.79 16.21
CA TRP A 468 -12.06 20.14 16.52
C TRP A 468 -10.53 20.30 16.52
N VAL A 469 -9.76 19.21 16.62
CA VAL A 469 -8.29 19.26 16.53
C VAL A 469 -7.84 19.51 15.10
N TRP A 470 -8.53 18.99 14.08
CA TRP A 470 -8.18 19.27 12.67
C TRP A 470 -8.27 20.75 12.30
N PRO A 471 -9.30 21.52 12.71
CA PRO A 471 -9.31 22.98 12.61
C PRO A 471 -8.15 23.66 13.34
N LEU A 472 -7.75 23.18 14.52
CA LEU A 472 -6.60 23.73 15.27
C LEU A 472 -5.27 23.38 14.62
N VAL A 473 -5.08 22.15 14.13
CA VAL A 473 -3.91 21.72 13.39
C VAL A 473 -3.84 22.46 12.06
N ALA A 474 -4.96 22.62 11.35
CA ALA A 474 -5.03 23.43 10.14
C ALA A 474 -4.70 24.90 10.44
N LEU A 475 -5.19 25.47 11.55
CA LEU A 475 -4.85 26.83 11.97
C LEU A 475 -3.36 26.96 12.31
N VAL A 476 -2.80 26.01 13.05
CA VAL A 476 -1.36 25.98 13.41
C VAL A 476 -0.51 25.78 12.16
N VAL A 477 -0.89 24.89 11.25
CA VAL A 477 -0.22 24.68 9.96
C VAL A 477 -0.33 25.92 9.09
N ILE A 478 -1.47 26.60 9.03
CA ILE A 478 -1.64 27.88 8.32
C ILE A 478 -0.76 28.96 8.92
N VAL A 479 -0.68 29.06 10.26
CA VAL A 479 0.17 30.03 10.95
C VAL A 479 1.65 29.70 10.73
N ILE A 480 2.06 28.44 10.81
CA ILE A 480 3.42 27.98 10.53
C ILE A 480 3.76 28.21 9.06
N LEU A 481 2.87 27.89 8.11
CA LEU A 481 3.05 28.19 6.69
C LEU A 481 3.13 29.69 6.45
N TRP A 482 2.33 30.51 7.14
CA TRP A 482 2.37 31.96 7.01
C TRP A 482 3.67 32.55 7.57
N ILE A 483 4.15 32.05 8.71
CA ILE A 483 5.44 32.43 9.31
C ILE A 483 6.60 31.94 8.44
N ALA A 484 6.55 30.69 7.97
CA ALA A 484 7.52 30.10 7.04
C ALA A 484 7.53 30.87 5.72
N LEU A 485 6.39 31.20 5.13
CA LEU A 485 6.29 32.01 3.90
C LEU A 485 6.77 33.45 4.11
N ARG A 486 6.76 33.99 5.34
CA ARG A 486 7.34 35.31 5.65
C ARG A 486 8.83 35.27 5.98
N LEU A 487 9.32 34.22 6.61
CA LEU A 487 10.74 34.06 7.00
C LEU A 487 11.59 33.40 5.89
N LEU A 488 11.00 32.51 5.09
CA LEU A 488 11.62 31.80 3.96
C LEU A 488 11.22 32.38 2.61
N ARG A 489 10.43 33.47 2.55
CA ARG A 489 10.34 34.26 1.32
C ARG A 489 11.76 34.73 1.03
N PRO A 490 12.42 34.24 -0.04
CA PRO A 490 13.63 34.88 -0.48
C PRO A 490 13.22 36.33 -0.73
N ARG A 491 13.96 37.28 -0.19
CA ARG A 491 14.03 38.58 -0.85
C ARG A 491 14.36 38.22 -2.29
N SER A 492 13.44 38.44 -3.22
CA SER A 492 13.75 38.48 -4.64
C SER A 492 14.63 39.71 -4.83
N GLY A 493 15.85 39.63 -4.33
CA GLY A 493 16.97 40.37 -4.88
C GLY A 493 17.12 39.79 -6.25
N THR A 494 16.75 40.57 -7.27
CA THR A 494 17.38 40.51 -8.58
C THR A 494 18.84 40.11 -8.39
N ALA A 495 19.22 38.92 -8.86
CA ALA A 495 20.64 38.60 -8.98
C ALA A 495 21.29 39.77 -9.73
N PRO A 496 22.42 40.33 -9.25
CA PRO A 496 22.99 41.51 -9.84
C PRO A 496 23.24 41.26 -11.33
N ARG A 497 22.62 42.08 -12.18
CA ARG A 497 22.91 42.07 -13.62
C ARG A 497 24.36 42.47 -13.80
N ARG A 498 25.14 41.64 -14.48
CA ARG A 498 26.51 41.96 -14.85
C ARG A 498 26.49 42.93 -16.02
N GLU A 499 26.76 44.21 -15.74
CA GLU A 499 26.77 45.26 -16.77
C GLU A 499 27.89 45.06 -17.80
N ASP A 500 28.99 44.44 -17.42
CA ASP A 500 30.08 44.11 -18.33
C ASP A 500 29.69 43.06 -19.38
N LEU A 501 28.67 42.22 -19.08
CA LEU A 501 28.12 41.23 -19.99
C LEU A 501 26.78 41.64 -20.62
N ALA A 502 26.31 42.88 -20.41
CA ALA A 502 24.97 43.30 -20.84
C ALA A 502 24.75 43.21 -22.37
N GLN A 503 25.82 43.34 -23.15
CA GLN A 503 25.82 43.26 -24.62
C GLN A 503 26.30 41.92 -25.16
N VAL A 504 26.58 40.95 -24.29
CA VAL A 504 27.05 39.61 -24.67
C VAL A 504 25.84 38.66 -24.71
N PRO A 505 25.44 38.15 -25.89
CA PRO A 505 24.32 37.23 -26.02
C PRO A 505 24.42 36.00 -25.13
N LEU A 506 25.61 35.41 -25.00
CA LEU A 506 25.86 34.25 -24.16
C LEU A 506 27.29 34.30 -23.63
N ALA A 507 27.45 34.21 -22.31
CA ALA A 507 28.73 34.00 -21.66
C ALA A 507 28.62 32.78 -20.73
N ILE A 508 29.59 31.88 -20.84
CA ILE A 508 29.69 30.66 -20.04
C ILE A 508 30.98 30.76 -19.22
N GLU A 509 30.90 30.50 -17.92
CA GLU A 509 32.03 30.60 -16.97
C GLU A 509 32.09 29.34 -16.09
N GLY A 510 33.20 28.59 -16.18
CA GLY A 510 33.51 27.44 -15.31
C GLY A 510 32.50 26.31 -15.34
N LEU A 511 31.79 26.13 -16.46
CA LEU A 511 30.61 25.28 -16.53
C LEU A 511 30.99 23.80 -16.48
N ALA A 512 30.39 23.05 -15.55
CA ALA A 512 30.57 21.61 -15.43
C ALA A 512 29.26 20.86 -15.22
N LYS A 513 29.20 19.61 -15.71
CA LYS A 513 28.05 18.73 -15.53
C LYS A 513 28.45 17.29 -15.29
N ASP A 514 28.08 16.81 -14.12
CA ASP A 514 28.18 15.41 -13.71
C ASP A 514 26.79 14.76 -13.76
N PHE A 515 26.69 13.61 -14.42
CA PHE A 515 25.51 12.74 -14.40
C PHE A 515 25.73 11.57 -13.44
N ARG A 516 24.63 10.93 -13.03
CA ARG A 516 24.69 9.72 -12.18
C ARG A 516 25.46 8.62 -12.91
N GLY A 517 26.37 7.95 -12.18
CA GLY A 517 27.25 6.91 -12.74
C GLY A 517 28.64 7.43 -13.17
N ASP A 518 29.17 8.46 -12.50
CA ASP A 518 30.50 9.05 -12.69
C ASP A 518 30.82 9.55 -14.12
N VAL A 519 29.79 9.89 -14.90
CA VAL A 519 29.95 10.48 -16.23
C VAL A 519 30.01 12.01 -16.13
N ARG A 520 31.20 12.57 -16.27
CA ARG A 520 31.40 14.02 -16.46
C ARG A 520 31.23 14.38 -17.93
N ALA A 521 30.13 15.06 -18.25
CA ALA A 521 29.75 15.41 -19.62
C ALA A 521 30.29 16.77 -20.09
N VAL A 522 30.50 17.69 -19.16
CA VAL A 522 31.13 19.01 -19.39
C VAL A 522 32.04 19.29 -18.20
N ASP A 523 33.24 19.81 -18.46
CA ASP A 523 34.28 20.03 -17.45
C ASP A 523 34.95 21.38 -17.70
N ASP A 524 34.76 22.32 -16.77
CA ASP A 524 35.37 23.66 -16.76
C ASP A 524 35.30 24.43 -18.10
N LEU A 525 34.10 24.47 -18.71
CA LEU A 525 33.90 25.14 -19.98
C LEU A 525 33.67 26.64 -19.77
N SER A 526 34.46 27.49 -20.44
CA SER A 526 34.31 28.95 -20.40
C SER A 526 34.48 29.60 -21.77
N PHE A 527 33.49 30.35 -22.28
CA PHE A 527 33.60 31.14 -23.51
C PHE A 527 32.48 32.18 -23.63
N GLU A 528 32.67 33.16 -24.50
CA GLU A 528 31.69 34.20 -24.83
C GLU A 528 31.28 34.16 -26.30
N VAL A 529 30.03 34.52 -26.57
CA VAL A 529 29.45 34.59 -27.92
C VAL A 529 29.23 36.06 -28.29
N PRO A 530 29.89 36.57 -29.34
CA PRO A 530 29.68 37.94 -29.80
C PRO A 530 28.24 38.21 -30.29
N PRO A 531 27.75 39.46 -30.24
CA PRO A 531 26.45 39.83 -30.81
C PRO A 531 26.46 39.82 -32.36
N GLY A 532 25.33 39.44 -32.97
CA GLY A 532 25.10 39.51 -34.41
C GLY A 532 25.86 38.48 -35.26
N VAL A 533 26.41 37.44 -34.65
CA VAL A 533 27.20 36.41 -35.34
C VAL A 533 26.44 35.08 -35.42
N ILE A 534 26.83 34.26 -36.40
CA ILE A 534 26.54 32.82 -36.39
C ILE A 534 27.76 32.10 -35.83
N LEU A 535 27.58 31.44 -34.68
CA LEU A 535 28.60 30.68 -33.98
C LEU A 535 28.34 29.17 -34.11
N GLY A 536 29.34 28.44 -34.58
CA GLY A 536 29.32 26.98 -34.68
C GLY A 536 29.94 26.32 -33.45
N LEU A 537 29.16 25.54 -32.70
CA LEU A 537 29.65 24.68 -31.64
C LEU A 537 30.06 23.32 -32.24
N LEU A 538 31.36 23.08 -32.33
CA LEU A 538 32.00 21.95 -33.01
C LEU A 538 32.56 20.94 -32.02
N GLY A 539 32.56 19.68 -32.39
CA GLY A 539 33.17 18.60 -31.61
C GLY A 539 32.65 17.24 -32.06
N PRO A 540 33.36 16.13 -31.75
CA PRO A 540 32.85 14.79 -32.04
C PRO A 540 31.56 14.48 -31.25
N ASN A 541 30.91 13.38 -31.60
CA ASN A 541 29.80 12.86 -30.80
C ASN A 541 30.30 12.55 -29.39
N GLY A 542 29.54 12.98 -28.37
CA GLY A 542 29.97 12.85 -26.98
C GLY A 542 30.86 13.97 -26.45
N ALA A 543 31.20 15.00 -27.24
CA ALA A 543 32.01 16.14 -26.78
C ALA A 543 31.34 17.07 -25.75
N GLY A 544 30.07 16.84 -25.38
CA GLY A 544 29.33 17.66 -24.42
C GLY A 544 28.45 18.77 -25.02
N LYS A 545 28.44 18.96 -26.35
CA LYS A 545 27.72 20.05 -27.06
C LYS A 545 26.25 20.21 -26.63
N THR A 546 25.44 19.17 -26.81
CA THR A 546 24.01 19.19 -26.45
C THR A 546 23.81 19.41 -24.95
N THR A 547 24.69 18.87 -24.10
CA THR A 547 24.65 19.08 -22.65
C THR A 547 24.92 20.55 -22.29
N THR A 548 25.92 21.18 -22.92
CA THR A 548 26.20 22.61 -22.78
C THR A 548 25.01 23.47 -23.20
N LEU A 549 24.42 23.21 -24.37
CA LEU A 549 23.27 23.97 -24.84
C LEU A 549 22.05 23.82 -23.91
N ARG A 550 21.78 22.61 -23.40
CA ARG A 550 20.71 22.38 -22.41
C ARG A 550 20.93 23.14 -21.11
N MET A 551 22.18 23.26 -20.65
CA MET A 551 22.51 24.08 -19.48
C MET A 551 22.31 25.57 -19.78
N ALA A 552 22.73 26.04 -20.95
CA ALA A 552 22.61 27.44 -21.35
C ALA A 552 21.16 27.94 -21.48
N MET A 553 20.20 27.03 -21.66
CA MET A 553 18.78 27.35 -21.69
C MET A 553 18.05 27.01 -20.38
N GLY A 554 18.78 26.59 -19.34
CA GLY A 554 18.19 26.20 -18.06
C GLY A 554 17.35 24.91 -18.08
N LEU A 555 17.44 24.07 -19.14
CA LEU A 555 16.74 22.78 -19.22
C LEU A 555 17.34 21.72 -18.30
N ILE A 556 18.64 21.82 -18.03
CA ILE A 556 19.33 21.02 -17.03
C ILE A 556 20.20 21.93 -16.16
N ARG A 557 20.25 21.66 -14.85
CA ARG A 557 21.06 22.45 -13.92
C ARG A 557 22.54 22.05 -14.03
N PRO A 558 23.48 23.02 -14.14
CA PRO A 558 24.91 22.71 -14.03
C PRO A 558 25.26 22.14 -12.65
N THR A 559 26.31 21.33 -12.59
CA THR A 559 26.89 20.88 -11.32
C THR A 559 27.70 22.02 -10.67
N SER A 560 28.42 22.78 -11.49
CA SER A 560 29.12 24.02 -11.12
C SER A 560 29.25 24.95 -12.32
N GLY A 561 29.64 26.20 -12.07
CA GLY A 561 29.75 27.24 -13.07
C GLY A 561 28.44 27.92 -13.41
N ASP A 562 28.54 28.99 -14.18
CA ASP A 562 27.48 29.94 -14.42
C ASP A 562 27.30 30.19 -15.92
N VAL A 563 26.05 30.46 -16.32
CA VAL A 563 25.73 30.91 -17.67
C VAL A 563 25.00 32.24 -17.58
N TRP A 564 25.41 33.19 -18.40
CA TRP A 564 24.86 34.54 -18.46
C TRP A 564 24.37 34.83 -19.87
N VAL A 565 23.23 35.51 -19.97
CA VAL A 565 22.65 35.96 -21.23
C VAL A 565 22.30 37.43 -21.07
N PHE A 566 22.93 38.31 -21.86
CA PHE A 566 22.78 39.77 -21.76
C PHE A 566 22.98 40.32 -20.33
N GLY A 567 23.94 39.73 -19.60
CA GLY A 567 24.28 40.09 -18.22
C GLY A 567 23.37 39.50 -17.15
N GLU A 568 22.34 38.75 -17.52
CA GLU A 568 21.43 38.09 -16.58
C GLU A 568 21.81 36.62 -16.40
N HIS A 569 21.83 36.18 -15.13
CA HIS A 569 22.18 34.81 -14.78
C HIS A 569 21.07 33.82 -15.18
N ILE A 570 21.47 32.72 -15.81
CA ILE A 570 20.54 31.66 -16.24
C ILE A 570 20.29 30.70 -15.10
N LEU A 571 19.06 30.75 -14.60
CA LEU A 571 18.48 29.78 -13.68
C LEU A 571 17.22 29.16 -14.30
N PRO A 572 16.79 27.96 -13.87
CA PRO A 572 15.52 27.40 -14.31
C PRO A 572 14.36 28.38 -14.07
N GLY A 573 13.70 28.81 -15.15
CA GLY A 573 12.61 29.79 -15.11
C GLY A 573 13.04 31.27 -15.11
N ALA A 574 14.31 31.59 -15.37
CA ALA A 574 14.79 32.97 -15.44
C ALA A 574 14.04 33.78 -16.55
N PRO A 575 13.60 35.02 -16.28
CA PRO A 575 12.88 35.84 -17.26
C PRO A 575 13.65 36.06 -18.58
N VAL A 576 14.99 36.14 -18.51
CA VAL A 576 15.86 36.31 -19.69
C VAL A 576 15.73 35.17 -20.71
N LEU A 577 15.30 33.97 -20.29
CA LEU A 577 15.03 32.86 -21.21
C LEU A 577 13.99 33.21 -22.28
N ALA A 578 13.12 34.19 -22.02
CA ALA A 578 12.18 34.69 -23.02
C ALA A 578 12.87 35.32 -24.25
N ARG A 579 14.13 35.77 -24.10
CA ARG A 579 14.98 36.33 -25.17
C ARG A 579 15.78 35.26 -25.93
N ILE A 580 15.59 33.98 -25.59
CA ILE A 580 16.25 32.85 -26.23
C ILE A 580 15.22 32.01 -26.99
N GLY A 581 15.46 31.81 -28.28
CA GLY A 581 14.76 30.84 -29.11
C GLY A 581 15.55 29.56 -29.15
N SER A 582 14.90 28.39 -29.05
CA SER A 582 15.63 27.13 -29.09
C SER A 582 14.97 26.03 -29.88
N PHE A 583 15.82 25.23 -30.53
CA PHE A 583 15.46 24.01 -31.23
C PHE A 583 16.45 22.91 -30.83
N ILE A 584 16.08 22.12 -29.81
CA ILE A 584 16.89 21.02 -29.27
C ILE A 584 16.04 19.74 -29.28
N GLU A 585 16.66 18.58 -29.57
CA GLU A 585 16.01 17.24 -29.61
C GLU A 585 14.93 17.02 -30.71
N GLY A 586 14.79 17.95 -31.66
CA GLY A 586 13.87 17.82 -32.81
C GLY A 586 12.41 18.15 -32.48
N PRO A 587 11.55 18.41 -33.48
CA PRO A 587 10.24 19.01 -33.22
C PRO A 587 9.13 17.97 -32.98
N GLY A 588 8.43 18.10 -31.85
CA GLY A 588 7.24 17.31 -31.50
C GLY A 588 5.93 17.92 -32.01
N PHE A 589 5.75 18.03 -33.33
CA PHE A 589 4.53 18.61 -33.91
C PHE A 589 3.34 17.64 -33.96
N LEU A 590 2.13 18.18 -33.82
CA LEU A 590 0.88 17.46 -34.05
C LEU A 590 0.68 17.22 -35.56
N PRO A 591 0.79 15.97 -36.05
CA PRO A 591 0.92 15.68 -37.48
C PRO A 591 -0.37 15.94 -38.28
N HIS A 592 -1.52 15.89 -37.62
CA HIS A 592 -2.83 16.11 -38.24
C HIS A 592 -3.20 17.59 -38.38
N LEU A 593 -2.48 18.49 -37.70
CA LEU A 593 -2.69 19.94 -37.77
C LEU A 593 -1.80 20.58 -38.83
N SER A 594 -2.19 21.78 -39.30
CA SER A 594 -1.34 22.58 -40.17
C SER A 594 -0.12 23.12 -39.43
N GLY A 595 0.94 23.48 -40.15
CA GLY A 595 2.10 24.14 -39.54
C GLY A 595 1.70 25.42 -38.80
N ARG A 596 0.83 26.25 -39.40
CA ARG A 596 0.30 27.47 -38.76
C ARG A 596 -0.38 27.18 -37.42
N ARG A 597 -1.19 26.13 -37.36
CA ARG A 597 -1.92 25.77 -36.14
C ARG A 597 -1.01 25.21 -35.05
N ASN A 598 0.05 24.50 -35.43
CA ASN A 598 1.08 24.05 -34.48
C ASN A 598 1.78 25.25 -33.82
N LEU A 599 2.17 26.27 -34.60
CA LEU A 599 2.82 27.48 -34.08
C LEU A 599 1.90 28.30 -33.16
N ASP A 600 0.64 28.51 -33.55
CA ASP A 600 -0.35 29.22 -32.71
C ASP A 600 -0.62 28.49 -31.38
N LEU A 601 -0.72 27.16 -31.39
CA LEU A 601 -0.89 26.37 -30.16
C LEU A 601 0.33 26.46 -29.24
N TYR A 602 1.53 26.38 -29.81
CA TYR A 602 2.77 26.52 -29.03
C TYR A 602 2.87 27.90 -28.38
N TRP A 603 2.59 28.96 -29.13
CA TRP A 603 2.61 30.33 -28.59
C TRP A 603 1.65 30.50 -27.41
N ARG A 604 0.40 30.03 -27.56
CA ARG A 604 -0.60 30.08 -26.47
C ARG A 604 -0.16 29.30 -25.24
N ALA A 605 0.47 28.14 -25.42
CA ALA A 605 0.94 27.31 -24.31
C ALA A 605 2.07 27.99 -23.51
N SER A 606 2.81 28.93 -24.10
CA SER A 606 3.85 29.69 -23.41
C SER A 606 3.33 30.79 -22.46
N GLY A 607 2.01 30.98 -22.36
CA GLY A 607 1.38 31.99 -21.50
C GLY A 607 1.56 33.45 -21.99
N ARG A 608 2.09 33.64 -23.20
CA ARG A 608 2.25 34.95 -23.85
C ARG A 608 0.91 35.46 -24.41
N SER A 609 0.74 36.78 -24.48
CA SER A 609 -0.46 37.40 -25.06
C SER A 609 -0.68 36.92 -26.50
N HIS A 610 -1.94 36.91 -26.96
CA HIS A 610 -2.27 36.59 -28.35
C HIS A 610 -1.81 37.69 -29.32
N ASP A 611 -1.44 38.86 -28.80
CA ASP A 611 -0.92 39.98 -29.59
C ASP A 611 0.41 39.59 -30.26
N ASP A 612 0.45 39.83 -31.58
CA ASP A 612 1.40 39.39 -32.61
C ASP A 612 2.69 38.66 -32.14
N PRO A 613 2.81 37.33 -32.37
CA PRO A 613 4.07 36.59 -32.16
C PRO A 613 5.21 36.96 -33.12
N HIS A 614 5.04 37.98 -33.96
CA HIS A 614 5.79 38.21 -35.20
C HIS A 614 5.64 37.04 -36.17
N LEU A 615 4.45 36.41 -36.21
CA LEU A 615 4.27 35.14 -36.92
C LEU A 615 4.54 35.27 -38.41
N GLU A 616 4.08 36.34 -39.07
CA GLU A 616 4.30 36.49 -40.51
C GLU A 616 5.76 36.76 -40.85
N GLU A 617 6.47 37.56 -40.05
CA GLU A 617 7.91 37.84 -40.21
C GLU A 617 8.74 36.56 -40.01
N VAL A 618 8.41 35.76 -39.00
CA VAL A 618 9.03 34.44 -38.76
C VAL A 618 8.78 33.48 -39.92
N LEU A 619 7.57 33.48 -40.49
CA LEU A 619 7.23 32.63 -41.63
C LEU A 619 7.93 33.05 -42.92
N GLU A 620 8.16 34.34 -43.11
CA GLU A 620 8.96 34.90 -44.20
C GLU A 620 10.42 34.45 -44.07
N ILE A 621 11.03 34.62 -42.88
CA ILE A 621 12.42 34.19 -42.62
C ILE A 621 12.57 32.68 -42.78
N ALA A 622 11.63 31.88 -42.27
CA ALA A 622 11.67 30.42 -42.35
C ALA A 622 11.40 29.87 -43.77
N GLY A 623 10.88 30.69 -44.69
CA GLY A 623 10.71 30.32 -46.10
C GLY A 623 9.77 29.14 -46.35
N LEU A 624 8.71 28.97 -45.54
CA LEU A 624 7.74 27.87 -45.68
C LEU A 624 6.63 28.14 -46.72
N GLY A 625 6.42 29.40 -47.10
CA GLY A 625 5.45 29.81 -48.13
C GLY A 625 4.04 29.23 -47.92
N ALA A 626 3.38 28.85 -49.02
CA ALA A 626 2.03 28.26 -48.98
C ALA A 626 1.96 26.90 -48.24
N ALA A 627 3.10 26.27 -47.97
CA ALA A 627 3.12 24.99 -47.30
C ALA A 627 2.62 25.05 -45.85
N ILE A 628 2.73 26.21 -45.19
CA ILE A 628 2.37 26.42 -43.79
C ILE A 628 0.92 26.04 -43.46
N ASN A 629 0.03 26.10 -44.47
CA ASN A 629 -1.39 25.78 -44.35
C ASN A 629 -1.69 24.29 -44.57
N ARG A 630 -0.71 23.49 -45.00
CA ARG A 630 -0.84 22.03 -45.17
C ARG A 630 -0.59 21.32 -43.84
N ARG A 631 -1.16 20.12 -43.69
CA ARG A 631 -0.97 19.30 -42.48
C ARG A 631 0.49 18.84 -42.35
N VAL A 632 1.05 18.90 -41.15
CA VAL A 632 2.48 18.59 -40.92
C VAL A 632 2.84 17.14 -41.31
N ARG A 633 1.90 16.19 -41.27
CA ARG A 633 2.12 14.82 -41.77
C ARG A 633 2.57 14.73 -43.23
N THR A 634 2.30 15.76 -44.04
CA THR A 634 2.69 15.77 -45.47
C THR A 634 4.02 16.51 -45.70
N TYR A 635 4.72 16.92 -44.63
CA TYR A 635 5.97 17.67 -44.74
C TYR A 635 7.15 16.72 -44.96
N SER A 636 8.10 17.13 -45.81
CA SER A 636 9.42 16.50 -45.87
C SER A 636 10.19 16.73 -44.56
N GLN A 637 11.33 16.06 -44.39
CA GLN A 637 12.19 16.28 -43.24
C GLN A 637 12.68 17.74 -43.14
N GLY A 638 13.19 18.33 -44.23
CA GLY A 638 13.59 19.75 -44.25
C GLY A 638 12.44 20.73 -44.01
N MET A 639 11.22 20.41 -44.43
CA MET A 639 10.05 21.23 -44.08
C MET A 639 9.72 21.16 -42.58
N ARG A 640 9.87 19.99 -41.94
CA ARG A 640 9.66 19.82 -40.50
C ARG A 640 10.72 20.56 -39.69
N GLN A 641 11.99 20.52 -40.11
CA GLN A 641 13.06 21.28 -39.46
C GLN A 641 12.87 22.79 -39.61
N ARG A 642 12.49 23.27 -40.80
CA ARG A 642 12.13 24.70 -41.00
C ARG A 642 10.98 25.14 -40.11
N LEU A 643 9.95 24.29 -39.93
CA LEU A 643 8.86 24.57 -39.01
C LEU A 643 9.35 24.59 -37.54
N GLY A 644 10.27 23.70 -37.18
CA GLY A 644 10.94 23.68 -35.86
C GLY A 644 11.72 24.97 -35.57
N ILE A 645 12.43 25.47 -36.58
CA ILE A 645 13.18 26.72 -36.47
C ILE A 645 12.23 27.92 -36.44
N ALA A 646 11.15 27.91 -37.24
CA ALA A 646 10.09 28.92 -37.14
C ALA A 646 9.49 28.96 -35.72
N GLN A 647 9.26 27.80 -35.08
CA GLN A 647 8.81 27.74 -33.69
C GLN A 647 9.83 28.39 -32.74
N ALA A 648 11.12 28.13 -32.92
CA ALA A 648 12.20 28.71 -32.12
C ALA A 648 12.32 30.24 -32.32
N MET A 649 11.93 30.76 -33.49
CA MET A 649 11.97 32.20 -33.81
C MET A 649 10.73 32.98 -33.34
N LEU A 650 9.70 32.33 -32.79
CA LEU A 650 8.48 33.01 -32.33
C LEU A 650 8.81 34.08 -31.27
N GLY A 651 8.34 35.31 -31.48
CA GLY A 651 8.68 36.48 -30.66
C GLY A 651 10.05 37.09 -30.97
N LEU A 652 10.72 36.66 -32.04
CA LEU A 652 12.01 37.15 -32.53
C LEU A 652 13.08 37.30 -31.44
N PRO A 653 13.44 36.22 -30.74
CA PRO A 653 14.42 36.24 -29.65
C PRO A 653 15.80 36.73 -30.13
N ASP A 654 16.50 37.48 -29.29
CA ASP A 654 17.81 38.06 -29.63
C ASP A 654 18.92 37.01 -29.79
N LEU A 655 18.73 35.83 -29.19
CA LEU A 655 19.62 34.68 -29.31
C LEU A 655 18.83 33.45 -29.77
N LEU A 656 19.27 32.79 -30.84
CA LEU A 656 18.70 31.55 -31.35
C LEU A 656 19.70 30.39 -31.17
N VAL A 657 19.28 29.30 -30.52
CA VAL A 657 20.12 28.13 -30.24
C VAL A 657 19.57 26.89 -30.94
N LEU A 658 20.33 26.33 -31.88
CA LEU A 658 19.92 25.22 -32.75
C LEU A 658 20.85 24.01 -32.56
N ASP A 659 20.31 22.88 -32.13
CA ASP A 659 21.07 21.63 -31.96
C ASP A 659 20.96 20.75 -33.21
N GLU A 660 22.05 20.58 -33.96
CA GLU A 660 22.16 19.76 -35.18
C GLU A 660 21.02 20.01 -36.21
N PRO A 661 20.72 21.27 -36.60
CA PRO A 661 19.54 21.62 -37.39
C PRO A 661 19.61 21.14 -38.85
N THR A 662 20.77 20.72 -39.34
CA THR A 662 20.99 20.23 -40.71
C THR A 662 21.04 18.71 -40.80
N ASN A 663 20.91 18.00 -39.68
CA ASN A 663 21.06 16.55 -39.65
C ASN A 663 19.98 15.83 -40.48
N GLY A 664 20.40 14.90 -41.34
CA GLY A 664 19.52 14.11 -42.20
C GLY A 664 18.86 14.88 -43.35
N LEU A 665 19.37 16.07 -43.69
CA LEU A 665 18.96 16.82 -44.88
C LEU A 665 19.80 16.48 -46.11
N ASP A 666 19.20 16.59 -47.30
CA ASP A 666 19.94 16.52 -48.55
C ASP A 666 20.67 17.87 -48.83
N PRO A 667 21.69 17.90 -49.72
CA PRO A 667 22.48 19.11 -49.95
C PRO A 667 21.65 20.37 -50.34
N PRO A 668 20.59 20.28 -51.16
CA PRO A 668 19.70 21.42 -51.41
C PRO A 668 19.00 21.95 -50.15
N GLN A 669 18.46 21.05 -49.30
CA GLN A 669 17.78 21.44 -48.05
C GLN A 669 18.76 22.04 -47.03
N ILE A 670 20.01 21.56 -46.98
CA ILE A 670 21.07 22.17 -46.15
C ILE A 670 21.35 23.61 -46.60
N ARG A 671 21.50 23.85 -47.92
CA ARG A 671 21.71 25.20 -48.45
C ARG A 671 20.54 26.14 -48.14
N GLU A 672 19.30 25.64 -48.24
CA GLU A 672 18.12 26.42 -47.83
C GLU A 672 18.14 26.75 -46.34
N MET A 673 18.51 25.79 -45.49
CA MET A 673 18.59 25.98 -44.04
C MET A 673 19.65 27.02 -43.65
N ARG A 674 20.79 26.98 -44.33
CA ARG A 674 21.85 27.98 -44.20
C ARG A 674 21.34 29.39 -44.48
N GLN A 675 20.56 29.55 -45.54
CA GLN A 675 19.99 30.85 -45.88
C GLN A 675 19.03 31.34 -44.79
N VAL A 676 18.24 30.46 -44.18
CA VAL A 676 17.35 30.83 -43.05
C VAL A 676 18.17 31.37 -41.86
N MET A 677 19.28 30.71 -41.51
CA MET A 677 20.16 31.17 -40.42
C MET A 677 20.83 32.51 -40.75
N HIS A 678 21.32 32.70 -41.98
CA HIS A 678 21.89 33.98 -42.42
C HIS A 678 20.85 35.10 -42.45
N ASN A 679 19.65 34.84 -42.94
CA ASN A 679 18.56 35.83 -42.95
C ASN A 679 18.20 36.27 -41.53
N TYR A 680 18.16 35.33 -40.58
CA TYR A 680 17.92 35.66 -39.18
C TYR A 680 19.06 36.49 -38.58
N ALA A 681 20.31 36.08 -38.80
CA ALA A 681 21.48 36.82 -38.30
C ALA A 681 21.60 38.22 -38.92
N ALA A 682 21.20 38.40 -40.18
CA ALA A 682 21.18 39.69 -40.87
C ALA A 682 20.24 40.73 -40.21
N THR A 683 19.29 40.29 -39.37
CA THR A 683 18.46 41.19 -38.55
C THR A 683 19.19 41.72 -37.30
N GLY A 684 20.47 41.38 -37.11
CA GLY A 684 21.29 41.78 -35.96
C GLY A 684 21.24 40.79 -34.78
N LYS A 685 20.57 39.64 -34.94
CA LYS A 685 20.41 38.62 -33.90
C LYS A 685 21.52 37.58 -33.95
N THR A 686 21.81 36.95 -32.83
CA THR A 686 22.87 35.94 -32.73
C THR A 686 22.29 34.53 -32.92
N VAL A 687 23.00 33.67 -33.65
CA VAL A 687 22.62 32.26 -33.84
C VAL A 687 23.75 31.36 -33.37
N ILE A 688 23.46 30.41 -32.49
CA ILE A 688 24.36 29.34 -32.09
C ILE A 688 23.86 28.05 -32.71
N VAL A 689 24.72 27.37 -33.46
CA VAL A 689 24.40 26.09 -34.09
C VAL A 689 25.40 25.04 -33.64
N SER A 690 24.93 23.89 -33.13
CA SER A 690 25.80 22.72 -32.99
C SER A 690 25.83 21.94 -34.31
N SER A 691 27.01 21.47 -34.69
CA SER A 691 27.18 20.63 -35.88
C SER A 691 28.42 19.74 -35.74
N HIS A 692 28.37 18.55 -36.30
CA HIS A 692 29.53 17.70 -36.55
C HIS A 692 29.98 17.75 -38.03
N LEU A 693 29.25 18.44 -38.90
CA LEU A 693 29.57 18.63 -40.31
C LEU A 693 30.41 19.90 -40.49
N LEU A 694 31.73 19.72 -40.54
CA LEU A 694 32.70 20.82 -40.58
C LEU A 694 32.60 21.68 -41.84
N SER A 695 32.34 21.05 -42.99
CA SER A 695 32.15 21.75 -44.26
C SER A 695 30.92 22.68 -44.26
N GLU A 696 29.90 22.39 -43.46
CA GLU A 696 28.73 23.26 -43.29
C GLU A 696 29.06 24.45 -42.39
N VAL A 697 29.80 24.22 -41.32
CA VAL A 697 30.19 25.27 -40.38
C VAL A 697 31.14 26.27 -41.03
N GLU A 698 32.11 25.80 -41.83
CA GLU A 698 33.01 26.67 -42.60
C GLU A 698 32.23 27.62 -43.55
N GLN A 699 31.13 27.16 -44.13
CA GLN A 699 30.32 27.94 -45.08
C GLN A 699 29.26 28.84 -44.43
N THR A 700 28.95 28.62 -43.15
CA THR A 700 27.78 29.21 -42.48
C THR A 700 28.16 30.09 -41.28
N CYS A 701 29.17 29.67 -40.53
CA CYS A 701 29.52 30.29 -39.25
C CYS A 701 30.67 31.27 -39.45
N SER A 702 30.57 32.42 -38.79
CA SER A 702 31.67 33.39 -38.72
C SER A 702 32.61 33.10 -37.55
N HIS A 703 32.07 32.49 -36.49
CA HIS A 703 32.77 32.13 -35.26
C HIS A 703 32.59 30.64 -34.97
N VAL A 704 33.56 30.04 -34.30
CA VAL A 704 33.50 28.63 -33.89
C VAL A 704 34.05 28.44 -32.50
N VAL A 705 33.42 27.50 -31.80
CA VAL A 705 33.86 26.97 -30.51
C VAL A 705 34.09 25.49 -30.71
N VAL A 706 35.33 25.03 -30.53
CA VAL A 706 35.70 23.62 -30.67
C VAL A 706 35.79 23.00 -29.28
N MET A 707 35.02 21.94 -29.06
CA MET A 707 34.98 21.18 -27.81
C MET A 707 35.39 19.73 -28.02
N ASN A 708 36.05 19.15 -27.03
CA ASN A 708 36.30 17.71 -26.96
C ASN A 708 36.21 17.22 -25.51
N HIS A 709 35.61 16.05 -25.28
CA HIS A 709 35.42 15.45 -23.95
C HIS A 709 34.91 16.44 -22.88
N GLY A 710 34.00 17.35 -23.23
CA GLY A 710 33.42 18.31 -22.31
C GLY A 710 34.25 19.57 -22.02
N ARG A 711 35.46 19.70 -22.61
CA ARG A 711 36.38 20.84 -22.44
C ARG A 711 36.50 21.69 -23.70
N LEU A 712 36.88 22.95 -23.53
CA LEU A 712 37.19 23.89 -24.62
C LEU A 712 38.56 23.60 -25.23
N LEU A 713 38.63 23.47 -26.55
CA LEU A 713 39.89 23.43 -27.30
C LEU A 713 40.20 24.77 -27.99
N TYR A 714 39.18 25.44 -28.52
CA TYR A 714 39.33 26.71 -29.23
C TYR A 714 38.05 27.54 -29.20
N SER A 715 38.17 28.87 -29.18
CA SER A 715 37.08 29.83 -29.40
C SER A 715 37.59 31.02 -30.20
N GLY A 716 36.95 31.36 -31.32
CA GLY A 716 37.37 32.48 -32.17
C GLY A 716 36.70 32.51 -33.55
N THR A 717 37.22 33.32 -34.47
CA THR A 717 36.72 33.36 -35.85
C THR A 717 37.21 32.16 -36.67
N VAL A 718 36.40 31.73 -37.64
CA VAL A 718 36.81 30.65 -38.58
C VAL A 718 38.07 31.06 -39.35
N GLU A 719 38.18 32.32 -39.74
CA GLU A 719 39.35 32.85 -40.46
C GLU A 719 40.65 32.75 -39.65
N THR A 720 40.58 33.06 -38.35
CA THR A 720 41.75 32.95 -37.44
C THR A 720 42.15 31.50 -37.24
N LEU A 721 41.17 30.60 -37.11
CA LEU A 721 41.40 29.16 -36.95
C LEU A 721 42.11 28.55 -38.17
N LEU A 722 41.77 29.01 -39.38
CA LEU A 722 42.43 28.61 -40.63
C LEU A 722 43.78 29.33 -40.87
N GLY A 723 44.15 30.27 -40.00
CA GLY A 723 45.43 30.98 -40.04
C GLY A 723 45.63 31.84 -41.30
N GLY A 724 44.55 32.31 -41.92
CA GLY A 724 44.59 33.14 -43.14
C GLY A 724 45.06 32.43 -44.41
N ARG A 725 45.11 31.10 -44.42
CA ARG A 725 45.55 30.28 -45.57
C ARG A 725 44.35 29.74 -46.32
N SER A 726 44.22 30.07 -47.61
CA SER A 726 43.06 29.69 -48.44
C SER A 726 43.07 28.23 -48.91
N ASP A 727 44.13 27.47 -48.65
CA ASP A 727 44.34 26.07 -49.05
C ASP A 727 44.01 25.05 -47.96
N LEU A 728 43.79 25.48 -46.70
CA LEU A 728 43.41 24.60 -45.59
C LEU A 728 41.89 24.53 -45.42
N ARG A 729 41.35 23.33 -45.20
CA ARG A 729 39.94 23.12 -44.84
C ARG A 729 39.78 23.11 -43.32
N LEU A 730 38.60 23.48 -42.83
CA LEU A 730 38.27 23.41 -41.40
C LEU A 730 38.39 21.98 -40.86
N GLU A 731 38.15 20.99 -41.70
CA GLU A 731 38.32 19.57 -41.39
C GLU A 731 39.75 19.21 -40.99
N ASP A 732 40.75 19.68 -41.73
CA ASP A 732 42.16 19.36 -41.48
C ASP A 732 42.64 19.95 -40.14
N VAL A 733 42.24 21.18 -39.85
CA VAL A 733 42.60 21.88 -38.60
C VAL A 733 41.87 21.27 -37.40
N PHE A 734 40.61 20.90 -37.56
CA PHE A 734 39.83 20.24 -36.52
C PHE A 734 40.40 18.87 -36.14
N LEU A 735 40.76 18.05 -37.12
CA LEU A 735 41.38 16.73 -36.86
C LEU A 735 42.71 16.87 -36.13
N LYS A 736 43.49 17.91 -36.44
CA LYS A 736 44.73 18.20 -35.71
C LYS A 736 44.46 18.60 -34.25
N LEU A 737 43.52 19.51 -34.01
CA LEU A 737 43.17 19.98 -32.66
C LEU A 737 42.58 18.88 -31.78
N VAL A 738 41.74 18.02 -32.35
CA VAL A 738 41.15 16.88 -31.62
C VAL A 738 42.17 15.75 -31.45
N GLY A 739 43.05 15.52 -32.44
CA GLY A 739 44.08 14.49 -32.40
C GLY A 739 45.26 14.80 -31.47
N GLU A 740 45.67 16.07 -31.33
CA GLU A 740 46.71 16.49 -30.37
C GLU A 740 46.24 16.33 -28.91
N GLY A 741 44.93 16.38 -28.64
CA GLY A 741 44.35 16.09 -27.32
C GLY A 741 44.40 14.63 -26.88
N HIS A 742 44.90 13.71 -27.71
CA HIS A 742 45.00 12.27 -27.43
C HIS A 742 46.36 11.84 -26.85
N GLN A 743 47.31 12.77 -26.63
CA GLN A 743 48.68 12.47 -26.14
C GLN A 743 48.95 12.82 -24.66
N VAL A 744 47.94 13.08 -23.83
CA VAL A 744 48.16 13.27 -22.38
C VAL A 744 47.17 12.41 -21.59
N GLU A 745 47.74 11.60 -20.68
CA GLU A 745 47.12 10.58 -19.80
C GLU A 745 47.12 9.14 -20.34
N ALA A 746 48.31 8.53 -20.28
CA ALA A 746 48.48 7.12 -19.92
C ALA A 746 48.79 7.00 -18.42
#